data_AF-A0A088SZL0-F1
#
_entry.id   AF-A0A088SZL0-F1
#
_cell.length_a   1.000
_cell.length_b   1.000
_cell.length_c   1.000
_cell.angle_alpha   90.00
_cell.angle_beta   90.00
_cell.angle_gamma   90.00
#
_symmetry.space_group_name_H-M   'P 1'
#
loop_
_entity.id
_entity.type
_entity.pdbx_description
1 polymer ?
#
loop_
_entity_poly.entity_id
_entity_poly.type
_entity_poly.pdbx_seq_one_letter_code
_entity_poly.pdbx_strand_id
1 'polypeptide(L)'
;MAYKALYRTYRPQNFEEIAGQEHITRTFKNALKNDKIAHAYLFSGPRGTGKTSIAKIIAKAVNCEKAPAENPCNECDICKGIDQNTINDVIEIDAASNNGVDEIREIRDKVKYLPGVGKYKVYIIDEVHMLSTGAFNALLKTLEEPPKHVIFILATTEPHKIPATIHSRCQRFDFRGVSVPEMISRLNTIIEEENISVSKEAIKVISESAEGGMRDAISLLDQVESYTDKKITVDDVHAIKGTVSNEKLLEIAEAIYVNNSVEAIKILDELVSMGKEAPRLVENLIRFYRDMLIYKNTNANKEDQIIFSNNEFINLSERITNNLIFFYIDILNQTQNDMKRTNNAKLYMELALIKMVDHIEKQEIVIEDVVSELRQEIENLKTNLKSDNIKILKPESETVDSIKETYTKIAIEPKEEIVNSVEETVIESSNTIDDKKEVSEPKEEVEEESSEKEENKENNLFDLEVNSEKKEELTEEPYKTYDIRHVEEVLNNGNREAKIEMNKKWFDIERHVEPSMMTYAKSITTGRLVATNGNMIIIQYSNASLCNRMMTPDVKGIVVKLLSDFYKSNLNYLALPSAVWEQKSQEFIKKWKENKGEYITLSPIEHSALKEMPKFNKEVSEFTPDSVKDAINIFGSDAVRIKKGE
;
A
#
# COMPACT_ATOMS: atom_id res chain seq x y z
N MET A 1 -9.48 -18.46 46.22
CA MET A 1 -8.85 -19.16 45.08
C MET A 1 -8.19 -18.12 44.20
N ALA A 2 -7.05 -18.42 43.58
CA ALA A 2 -6.41 -17.47 42.67
C ALA A 2 -7.36 -17.17 41.50
N TYR A 3 -7.65 -15.90 41.25
CA TYR A 3 -8.48 -15.46 40.13
C TYR A 3 -7.90 -16.04 38.83
N LYS A 4 -8.74 -16.75 38.08
CA LYS A 4 -8.37 -17.37 36.81
C LYS A 4 -9.09 -16.60 35.71
N ALA A 5 -8.31 -15.87 34.91
CA ALA A 5 -8.80 -15.06 33.79
C ALA A 5 -9.83 -15.82 32.92
N LEU A 6 -10.91 -15.14 32.54
CA LEU A 6 -12.06 -15.75 31.86
C LEU A 6 -11.65 -16.53 30.61
N TYR A 7 -10.70 -16.02 29.81
CA TYR A 7 -10.26 -16.68 28.58
C TYR A 7 -9.60 -18.05 28.81
N ARG A 8 -9.10 -18.32 30.03
CA ARG A 8 -8.57 -19.64 30.42
C ARG A 8 -9.64 -20.55 30.99
N THR A 9 -10.59 -19.99 31.72
CA THR A 9 -11.72 -20.72 32.31
C THR A 9 -12.68 -21.22 31.22
N TYR A 10 -13.00 -20.33 30.28
CA TYR A 10 -13.92 -20.56 29.16
C TYR A 10 -13.26 -21.10 27.88
N ARG A 11 -12.03 -21.62 28.00
CA ARG A 11 -11.36 -22.28 26.88
C ARG A 11 -12.23 -23.48 26.45
N PRO A 12 -12.65 -23.58 25.18
CA PRO A 12 -13.53 -24.64 24.71
C PRO A 12 -13.01 -26.04 25.07
N GLN A 13 -13.87 -26.87 25.65
CA GLN A 13 -13.55 -28.25 26.02
C GLN A 13 -14.02 -29.26 24.99
N ASN A 14 -15.01 -28.88 24.18
CA ASN A 14 -15.62 -29.69 23.13
C ASN A 14 -15.69 -28.92 21.81
N PHE A 15 -15.90 -29.64 20.70
CA PHE A 15 -16.05 -29.03 19.37
C PHE A 15 -17.30 -28.14 19.25
N GLU A 16 -18.32 -28.34 20.09
CA GLU A 16 -19.57 -27.56 20.11
C GLU A 16 -19.42 -26.18 20.75
N GLU A 17 -18.44 -26.01 21.63
CA GLU A 17 -18.19 -24.73 22.30
C GLU A 17 -17.36 -23.76 21.43
N ILE A 18 -16.97 -24.18 20.23
CA ILE A 18 -16.12 -23.40 19.32
C ILE A 18 -16.98 -22.51 18.44
N ALA A 19 -16.77 -21.20 18.55
CA ALA A 19 -17.42 -20.22 17.70
C ALA A 19 -16.79 -20.15 16.29
N GLY A 20 -17.61 -20.09 15.25
CA GLY A 20 -17.23 -19.73 13.86
C GLY A 20 -16.55 -20.79 13.00
N GLN A 21 -16.03 -21.88 13.57
CA GLN A 21 -15.21 -22.85 12.82
C GLN A 21 -15.97 -24.13 12.42
N GLU A 22 -17.25 -24.03 12.06
CA GLU A 22 -18.13 -25.20 11.84
C GLU A 22 -17.58 -26.20 10.80
N HIS A 23 -17.02 -25.69 9.70
CA HIS A 23 -16.44 -26.54 8.66
C HIS A 23 -15.24 -27.38 9.18
N ILE A 24 -14.42 -26.80 10.07
CA ILE A 24 -13.24 -27.46 10.65
C ILE A 24 -13.71 -28.47 11.70
N THR A 25 -14.58 -28.05 12.62
CA THR A 25 -15.08 -28.92 13.69
C THR A 25 -15.85 -30.12 13.12
N ARG A 26 -16.70 -29.93 12.11
CA ARG A 26 -17.40 -31.02 11.42
C ARG A 26 -16.44 -31.99 10.74
N THR A 27 -15.38 -31.48 10.12
CA THR A 27 -14.36 -32.33 9.47
C THR A 27 -13.66 -33.21 10.49
N PHE A 28 -13.26 -32.64 11.64
CA PHE A 28 -12.63 -33.41 12.71
C PHE A 28 -13.57 -34.40 13.39
N LYS A 29 -14.82 -34.02 13.67
CA LYS A 29 -15.85 -34.95 14.20
C LYS A 29 -15.98 -36.18 13.29
N ASN A 30 -16.06 -35.96 11.98
CA ASN A 30 -16.14 -37.04 10.99
C ASN A 30 -14.84 -37.87 10.91
N ALA A 31 -13.67 -37.23 10.98
CA ALA A 31 -12.39 -37.93 10.95
C ALA A 31 -12.21 -38.84 12.19
N LEU A 32 -12.57 -38.35 13.37
CA LEU A 32 -12.53 -39.09 14.64
C LEU A 32 -13.50 -40.28 14.63
N LYS A 33 -14.74 -40.08 14.16
CA LYS A 33 -15.74 -41.15 14.06
C LYS A 33 -15.31 -42.30 13.14
N ASN A 34 -14.59 -41.97 12.07
CA ASN A 34 -14.15 -42.94 11.07
C ASN A 34 -12.70 -43.45 11.30
N ASP A 35 -12.06 -43.07 12.41
CA ASP A 35 -10.64 -43.37 12.72
C ASP A 35 -9.68 -42.99 11.57
N LYS A 36 -9.98 -41.89 10.86
CA LYS A 36 -9.21 -41.36 9.72
C LYS A 36 -8.38 -40.14 10.14
N ILE A 37 -7.59 -40.29 11.19
CA ILE A 37 -6.72 -39.24 11.71
C ILE A 37 -5.40 -39.23 10.93
N ALA A 38 -4.98 -38.05 10.48
CA ALA A 38 -3.71 -37.84 9.81
C ALA A 38 -2.57 -37.76 10.83
N HIS A 39 -1.36 -38.05 10.39
CA HIS A 39 -0.16 -37.96 11.23
C HIS A 39 0.28 -36.52 11.49
N ALA A 40 -0.10 -35.57 10.63
CA ALA A 40 0.29 -34.16 10.76
C ALA A 40 -0.80 -33.21 10.26
N TYR A 41 -1.05 -32.16 11.06
CA TYR A 41 -2.00 -31.09 10.79
C TYR A 41 -1.31 -29.74 10.82
N LEU A 42 -1.67 -28.84 9.90
CA LEU A 42 -1.22 -27.45 9.89
C LEU A 42 -2.43 -26.52 10.03
N PHE A 43 -2.55 -25.88 11.18
CA PHE A 43 -3.57 -24.90 11.52
C PHE A 43 -3.06 -23.51 11.23
N SER A 44 -3.69 -22.83 10.28
CA SER A 44 -3.31 -21.50 9.80
C SER A 44 -4.45 -20.53 10.04
N GLY A 45 -4.17 -19.32 10.52
CA GLY A 45 -5.18 -18.26 10.60
C GLY A 45 -4.90 -17.26 11.71
N PRO A 46 -5.71 -16.18 11.82
CA PRO A 46 -5.49 -15.10 12.79
C PRO A 46 -5.40 -15.60 14.24
N ARG A 47 -4.78 -14.79 15.11
CA ARG A 47 -4.72 -15.08 16.55
C ARG A 47 -6.14 -15.10 17.14
N GLY A 48 -6.33 -15.86 18.22
CA GLY A 48 -7.61 -15.88 18.94
C GLY A 48 -8.75 -16.65 18.28
N THR A 49 -8.56 -17.22 17.08
CA THR A 49 -9.57 -17.99 16.31
C THR A 49 -9.79 -19.43 16.78
N GLY A 50 -9.04 -19.89 17.79
CA GLY A 50 -9.23 -21.21 18.40
C GLY A 50 -8.28 -22.34 17.94
N LYS A 51 -7.23 -22.04 17.16
CA LYS A 51 -6.23 -23.03 16.67
C LYS A 51 -5.74 -23.99 17.76
N THR A 52 -5.12 -23.45 18.81
CA THR A 52 -4.56 -24.25 19.92
C THR A 52 -5.65 -24.93 20.75
N SER A 53 -6.85 -24.34 20.83
CA SER A 53 -7.99 -24.97 21.52
C SER A 53 -8.50 -26.20 20.76
N ILE A 54 -8.66 -26.11 19.43
CA ILE A 54 -8.98 -27.26 18.58
C ILE A 54 -7.90 -28.33 18.68
N ALA A 55 -6.63 -27.95 18.67
CA ALA A 55 -5.51 -28.88 18.83
C ALA A 55 -5.62 -29.71 20.12
N LYS A 56 -5.95 -29.06 21.25
CA LYS A 56 -6.16 -29.75 22.53
C LYS A 56 -7.40 -30.65 22.52
N ILE A 57 -8.51 -30.19 21.92
CA ILE A 57 -9.73 -31.01 21.80
C ILE A 57 -9.46 -32.27 20.99
N ILE A 58 -8.71 -32.16 19.88
CA ILE A 58 -8.27 -33.31 19.09
C ILE A 58 -7.40 -34.23 19.92
N ALA A 59 -6.39 -33.70 20.62
CA ALA A 59 -5.50 -34.49 21.47
C ALA A 59 -6.27 -35.25 22.56
N LYS A 60 -7.32 -34.64 23.13
CA LYS A 60 -8.25 -35.31 24.05
C LYS A 60 -9.09 -36.37 23.36
N ALA A 61 -9.66 -36.08 22.20
CA ALA A 61 -10.56 -36.99 21.51
C ALA A 61 -9.86 -38.28 21.03
N VAL A 62 -8.63 -38.17 20.51
CA VAL A 62 -7.86 -39.34 20.04
C VAL A 62 -7.35 -40.23 21.18
N ASN A 63 -7.18 -39.66 22.38
CA ASN A 63 -6.69 -40.37 23.57
C ASN A 63 -7.81 -40.71 24.57
N CYS A 64 -9.04 -40.30 24.32
CA CYS A 64 -10.18 -40.57 25.20
C CYS A 64 -10.42 -42.08 25.32
N GLU A 65 -10.73 -42.56 26.53
CA GLU A 65 -11.08 -43.98 26.75
C GLU A 65 -12.35 -44.40 26.01
N LYS A 66 -13.26 -43.45 25.76
CA LYS A 66 -14.49 -43.67 24.99
C LYS A 66 -14.29 -43.52 23.47
N ALA A 67 -13.05 -43.42 22.98
CA ALA A 67 -12.76 -43.32 21.54
C ALA A 67 -13.04 -44.66 20.81
N PRO A 68 -13.45 -44.63 19.53
CA PRO A 68 -13.69 -43.47 18.67
C PRO A 68 -15.01 -42.76 18.99
N ALA A 69 -14.97 -41.45 19.22
CA ALA A 69 -16.14 -40.61 19.49
C ALA A 69 -16.01 -39.25 18.79
N GLU A 70 -17.14 -38.60 18.52
CA GLU A 70 -17.15 -37.28 17.87
C GLU A 70 -16.63 -36.18 18.79
N ASN A 71 -16.78 -36.32 20.11
CA ASN A 71 -16.30 -35.39 21.13
C ASN A 71 -15.53 -36.14 22.24
N PRO A 72 -14.54 -35.51 22.90
CA PRO A 72 -13.95 -36.06 24.11
C PRO A 72 -14.99 -36.14 25.23
N CYS A 73 -14.83 -37.09 26.15
CA CYS A 73 -15.81 -37.24 27.24
C CYS A 73 -15.64 -36.25 28.38
N ASN A 74 -14.45 -35.63 28.53
CA ASN A 74 -14.06 -34.71 29.61
C ASN A 74 -14.20 -35.26 31.05
N GLU A 75 -14.57 -36.53 31.21
CA GLU A 75 -14.81 -37.17 32.50
C GLU A 75 -13.72 -38.18 32.88
N CYS A 76 -13.09 -38.83 31.90
CA CYS A 76 -12.06 -39.85 32.15
C CYS A 76 -10.74 -39.22 32.60
N ASP A 77 -9.89 -40.04 33.22
CA ASP A 77 -8.60 -39.61 33.78
C ASP A 77 -7.68 -39.06 32.69
N ILE A 78 -7.76 -39.61 31.47
CA ILE A 78 -6.99 -39.11 30.33
C ILE A 78 -7.44 -37.71 29.92
N CYS A 79 -8.74 -37.46 29.76
CA CYS A 79 -9.22 -36.12 29.38
C CYS A 79 -8.89 -35.08 30.45
N LYS A 80 -9.14 -35.39 31.73
CA LYS A 80 -8.81 -34.51 32.86
C LYS A 80 -7.31 -34.24 32.97
N GLY A 81 -6.49 -35.27 32.77
CA GLY A 81 -5.04 -35.13 32.83
C GLY A 81 -4.45 -34.31 31.69
N ILE A 82 -5.04 -34.36 30.49
CA ILE A 82 -4.65 -33.48 29.38
C ILE A 82 -5.01 -32.02 29.69
N ASP A 83 -6.20 -31.74 30.25
CA ASP A 83 -6.61 -30.38 30.60
C ASP A 83 -5.76 -29.77 31.73
N GLN A 84 -5.27 -30.61 32.64
CA GLN A 84 -4.37 -30.23 33.72
C GLN A 84 -2.88 -30.29 33.34
N ASN A 85 -2.54 -30.65 32.10
CA ASN A 85 -1.17 -30.88 31.61
C ASN A 85 -0.36 -31.87 32.49
N THR A 86 -1.00 -32.87 33.08
CA THR A 86 -0.31 -33.91 33.88
C THR A 86 0.13 -35.11 33.03
N ILE A 87 -0.44 -35.28 31.85
CA ILE A 87 -0.16 -36.38 30.93
C ILE A 87 0.93 -35.99 29.93
N ASN A 88 2.05 -36.69 29.97
CA ASN A 88 3.22 -36.46 29.10
C ASN A 88 3.03 -36.95 27.65
N ASP A 89 1.87 -37.52 27.33
CA ASP A 89 1.54 -37.95 25.97
C ASP A 89 1.05 -36.79 25.09
N VAL A 90 0.65 -35.66 25.69
CA VAL A 90 0.31 -34.44 24.95
C VAL A 90 1.30 -33.36 25.32
N ILE A 91 2.13 -32.96 24.36
CA ILE A 91 3.22 -32.02 24.58
C ILE A 91 2.91 -30.75 23.79
N GLU A 92 2.64 -29.65 24.51
CA GLU A 92 2.44 -28.31 23.95
C GLU A 92 3.75 -27.54 23.99
N ILE A 93 4.19 -27.04 22.84
CA ILE A 93 5.47 -26.35 22.66
C ILE A 93 5.19 -25.02 21.99
N ASP A 94 5.58 -23.94 22.66
CA ASP A 94 5.59 -22.61 22.06
C ASP A 94 6.91 -22.43 21.29
N ALA A 95 6.83 -22.37 19.96
CA ALA A 95 7.98 -22.20 19.09
C ALA A 95 8.64 -20.82 19.24
N ALA A 96 7.93 -19.80 19.76
CA ALA A 96 8.56 -18.51 20.05
C ALA A 96 9.61 -18.61 21.17
N SER A 97 9.35 -19.49 22.14
CA SER A 97 10.24 -19.73 23.29
C SER A 97 11.24 -20.87 23.04
N ASN A 98 10.96 -21.77 22.10
CA ASN A 98 11.75 -22.97 21.79
C ASN A 98 12.09 -23.04 20.29
N ASN A 99 12.71 -21.98 19.75
CA ASN A 99 12.96 -21.83 18.32
C ASN A 99 14.26 -22.50 17.80
N GLY A 100 15.10 -22.98 18.71
CA GLY A 100 16.40 -23.54 18.41
C GLY A 100 16.32 -24.93 17.76
N VAL A 101 17.42 -25.31 17.11
CA VAL A 101 17.54 -26.59 16.40
C VAL A 101 17.65 -27.76 17.38
N ASP A 102 18.27 -27.53 18.53
CA ASP A 102 18.57 -28.60 19.49
C ASP A 102 17.32 -29.04 20.27
N GLU A 103 16.43 -28.11 20.65
CA GLU A 103 15.14 -28.44 21.25
C GLU A 103 14.30 -29.32 20.32
N ILE A 104 14.28 -28.98 19.03
CA ILE A 104 13.57 -29.77 18.03
C ILE A 104 14.21 -31.15 17.80
N ARG A 105 15.54 -31.25 17.88
CA ARG A 105 16.23 -32.55 17.81
C ARG A 105 15.89 -33.43 19.00
N GLU A 106 15.76 -32.86 20.20
CA GLU A 106 15.31 -33.62 21.36
C GLU A 106 13.90 -34.18 21.16
N ILE A 107 12.99 -33.37 20.61
CA ILE A 107 11.63 -33.84 20.28
C ILE A 107 11.72 -35.00 19.30
N ARG A 108 12.45 -34.83 18.19
CA ARG A 108 12.66 -35.87 17.18
C ARG A 108 13.15 -37.19 17.79
N ASP A 109 14.04 -37.12 18.77
CA ASP A 109 14.57 -38.31 19.43
C ASP A 109 13.54 -38.91 20.41
N LYS A 110 12.76 -38.07 21.10
CA LYS A 110 11.65 -38.48 22.01
C LYS A 110 10.41 -39.02 21.28
N VAL A 111 10.25 -38.71 20.00
CA VAL A 111 9.13 -39.16 19.13
C VAL A 111 9.17 -40.67 18.88
N LYS A 112 10.32 -41.32 19.04
CA LYS A 112 10.48 -42.78 18.82
C LYS A 112 9.84 -43.64 19.93
N TYR A 113 9.59 -43.05 21.10
CA TYR A 113 9.05 -43.77 22.25
C TYR A 113 7.52 -43.80 22.22
N LEU A 114 6.97 -44.97 22.54
CA LEU A 114 5.54 -45.20 22.69
C LEU A 114 4.90 -44.25 23.73
N PRO A 115 3.61 -43.92 23.58
CA PRO A 115 2.87 -43.17 24.60
C PRO A 115 2.79 -43.98 25.90
N GLY A 116 2.72 -43.28 27.03
CA GLY A 116 2.69 -43.89 28.36
C GLY A 116 1.31 -44.39 28.77
N VAL A 117 0.28 -43.56 28.59
CA VAL A 117 -1.11 -43.84 29.03
C VAL A 117 -2.08 -43.76 27.84
N GLY A 118 -1.91 -42.78 26.96
CA GLY A 118 -2.77 -42.56 25.79
C GLY A 118 -2.51 -43.52 24.63
N LYS A 119 -3.40 -43.50 23.63
CA LYS A 119 -3.25 -44.25 22.36
C LYS A 119 -2.23 -43.59 21.43
N TYR A 120 -2.15 -42.26 21.47
CA TYR A 120 -1.30 -41.43 20.63
C TYR A 120 -0.48 -40.45 21.48
N LYS A 121 0.75 -40.21 21.02
CA LYS A 121 1.61 -39.12 21.48
C LYS A 121 1.41 -37.91 20.57
N VAL A 122 0.84 -36.84 21.10
CA VAL A 122 0.44 -35.65 20.33
C VAL A 122 1.39 -34.50 20.62
N TYR A 123 2.02 -33.96 19.58
CA TYR A 123 2.87 -32.78 19.66
C TYR A 123 2.13 -31.58 19.08
N ILE A 124 1.83 -30.60 19.93
CA ILE A 124 1.20 -29.34 19.54
C ILE A 124 2.32 -28.28 19.51
N ILE A 125 2.68 -27.79 18.33
CA ILE A 125 3.69 -26.75 18.16
C ILE A 125 2.97 -25.45 17.78
N ASP A 126 2.84 -24.53 18.72
CA ASP A 126 2.20 -23.22 18.51
C ASP A 126 3.21 -22.20 17.96
N GLU A 127 2.70 -21.25 17.19
CA GLU A 127 3.48 -20.25 16.43
C GLU A 127 4.68 -20.83 15.69
N VAL A 128 4.49 -21.97 15.01
CA VAL A 128 5.56 -22.74 14.34
C VAL A 128 6.38 -21.92 13.32
N HIS A 129 5.86 -20.80 12.81
CA HIS A 129 6.61 -19.87 11.96
C HIS A 129 7.81 -19.21 12.66
N MET A 130 7.85 -19.25 14.00
CA MET A 130 8.97 -18.75 14.80
C MET A 130 10.15 -19.72 14.87
N LEU A 131 10.01 -20.96 14.37
CA LEU A 131 11.11 -21.92 14.32
C LEU A 131 12.22 -21.45 13.36
N SER A 132 13.47 -21.70 13.75
CA SER A 132 14.62 -21.50 12.86
C SER A 132 14.57 -22.44 11.64
N THR A 133 15.23 -22.06 10.56
CA THR A 133 15.33 -22.91 9.35
C THR A 133 15.96 -24.27 9.64
N GLY A 134 16.97 -24.32 10.52
CA GLY A 134 17.56 -25.57 10.99
C GLY A 134 16.57 -26.45 11.75
N ALA A 135 15.70 -25.85 12.57
CA ALA A 135 14.65 -26.54 13.31
C ALA A 135 13.60 -27.15 12.36
N PHE A 136 13.16 -26.41 11.34
CA PHE A 136 12.27 -26.97 10.30
C PHE A 136 12.88 -28.19 9.62
N ASN A 137 14.15 -28.12 9.23
CA ASN A 137 14.84 -29.23 8.58
C ASN A 137 14.97 -30.45 9.49
N ALA A 138 15.11 -30.25 10.81
CA ALA A 138 15.14 -31.33 11.79
C ALA A 138 13.79 -32.06 11.92
N LEU A 139 12.66 -31.36 11.71
CA LEU A 139 11.31 -31.94 11.72
C LEU A 139 10.95 -32.69 10.43
N LEU A 140 11.53 -32.32 9.29
CA LEU A 140 11.13 -32.87 7.98
C LEU A 140 11.16 -34.40 7.94
N LYS A 141 12.25 -35.01 8.41
CA LYS A 141 12.39 -36.47 8.41
C LYS A 141 11.29 -37.16 9.23
N THR A 142 10.87 -36.54 10.32
CA THR A 142 9.82 -37.07 11.20
C THR A 142 8.42 -36.86 10.64
N LEU A 143 8.20 -35.77 9.89
CA LEU A 143 6.94 -35.54 9.19
C LEU A 143 6.81 -36.43 7.94
N GLU A 144 7.92 -36.83 7.32
CA GLU A 144 7.94 -37.77 6.18
C GLU A 144 7.63 -39.21 6.60
N GLU A 145 8.28 -39.68 7.66
CA GLU A 145 8.17 -41.05 8.15
C GLU A 145 7.75 -41.06 9.64
N PRO A 146 6.53 -40.55 9.96
CA PRO A 146 6.08 -40.47 11.34
C PRO A 146 5.76 -41.86 11.90
N PRO A 147 6.11 -42.14 13.18
CA PRO A 147 5.63 -43.35 13.84
C PRO A 147 4.10 -43.36 13.91
N LYS A 148 3.48 -44.55 13.77
CA LYS A 148 2.01 -44.71 13.76
C LYS A 148 1.29 -44.18 15.01
N HIS A 149 2.00 -44.06 16.13
CA HIS A 149 1.47 -43.60 17.41
C HIS A 149 1.67 -42.09 17.63
N VAL A 150 2.12 -41.34 16.63
CA VAL A 150 2.47 -39.92 16.77
C VAL A 150 1.57 -39.06 15.89
N ILE A 151 1.10 -37.95 16.46
CA ILE A 151 0.33 -36.93 15.75
C ILE A 151 1.00 -35.57 15.97
N PHE A 152 1.31 -34.86 14.89
CA PHE A 152 1.77 -33.48 14.93
C PHE A 152 0.62 -32.52 14.63
N ILE A 153 0.50 -31.46 15.43
CA ILE A 153 -0.40 -30.35 15.19
C ILE A 153 0.43 -29.07 15.23
N LEU A 154 0.65 -28.49 14.06
CA LEU A 154 1.41 -27.26 13.89
C LEU A 154 0.42 -26.10 13.77
N ALA A 155 0.55 -25.06 14.60
CA ALA A 155 -0.29 -23.87 14.52
C ALA A 155 0.54 -22.64 14.14
N THR A 156 0.01 -21.79 13.25
CA THR A 156 0.66 -20.56 12.83
C THR A 156 -0.35 -19.44 12.57
N THR A 157 0.05 -18.21 12.89
CA THR A 157 -0.62 -16.99 12.42
C THR A 157 -0.10 -16.51 11.06
N GLU A 158 1.10 -16.94 10.65
CA GLU A 158 1.78 -16.52 9.42
C GLU A 158 2.09 -17.72 8.51
N PRO A 159 1.13 -18.20 7.69
CA PRO A 159 1.31 -19.39 6.85
C PRO A 159 2.37 -19.23 5.75
N HIS A 160 2.64 -17.98 5.34
CA HIS A 160 3.60 -17.65 4.28
C HIS A 160 5.07 -17.82 4.72
N LYS A 161 5.35 -17.79 6.03
CA LYS A 161 6.67 -18.06 6.59
C LYS A 161 6.97 -19.56 6.69
N ILE A 162 5.98 -20.42 6.50
CA ILE A 162 6.14 -21.86 6.58
C ILE A 162 6.70 -22.40 5.26
N PRO A 163 7.80 -23.17 5.28
CA PRO A 163 8.36 -23.77 4.07
C PRO A 163 7.35 -24.65 3.33
N ALA A 164 7.36 -24.59 1.98
CA ALA A 164 6.49 -25.42 1.14
C ALA A 164 6.65 -26.93 1.39
N THR A 165 7.83 -27.35 1.85
CA THR A 165 8.13 -28.73 2.23
C THR A 165 7.31 -29.22 3.43
N ILE A 166 6.89 -28.33 4.33
CA ILE A 166 6.00 -28.67 5.45
C ILE A 166 4.55 -28.73 4.97
N HIS A 167 4.13 -27.78 4.12
CA HIS A 167 2.78 -27.74 3.55
C HIS A 167 2.43 -29.03 2.81
N SER A 168 3.37 -29.63 2.07
CA SER A 168 3.11 -30.88 1.33
C SER A 168 2.96 -32.12 2.21
N ARG A 169 3.38 -32.06 3.48
CA ARG A 169 3.39 -33.20 4.43
C ARG A 169 2.35 -33.06 5.54
N CYS A 170 1.61 -31.96 5.58
CA CYS A 170 0.59 -31.71 6.59
C CYS A 170 -0.77 -31.52 5.94
N GLN A 171 -1.83 -32.00 6.60
CA GLN A 171 -3.19 -31.61 6.22
C GLN A 171 -3.46 -30.20 6.73
N ARG A 172 -3.64 -29.26 5.80
CA ARG A 172 -3.85 -27.85 6.12
C ARG A 172 -5.32 -27.53 6.42
N PHE A 173 -5.53 -26.76 7.49
CA PHE A 173 -6.82 -26.18 7.86
C PHE A 173 -6.66 -24.67 8.08
N ASP A 174 -7.43 -23.89 7.33
CA ASP A 174 -7.42 -22.42 7.41
C ASP A 174 -8.59 -21.92 8.27
N PHE A 175 -8.25 -21.39 9.44
CA PHE A 175 -9.14 -20.76 10.40
C PHE A 175 -9.47 -19.34 9.96
N ARG A 176 -10.75 -19.01 10.00
CA ARG A 176 -11.25 -17.67 9.67
C ARG A 176 -11.44 -16.84 10.94
N GLY A 177 -11.49 -15.52 10.81
CA GLY A 177 -11.96 -14.67 11.91
C GLY A 177 -13.38 -15.07 12.31
N VAL A 178 -13.66 -15.12 13.61
CA VAL A 178 -15.01 -15.40 14.13
C VAL A 178 -15.90 -14.21 13.80
N SER A 179 -17.11 -14.45 13.30
CA SER A 179 -18.02 -13.35 12.96
C SER A 179 -18.52 -12.64 14.22
N VAL A 180 -18.88 -11.35 14.09
CA VAL A 180 -19.41 -10.56 15.21
C VAL A 180 -20.65 -11.22 15.86
N PRO A 181 -21.64 -11.72 15.11
CA PRO A 181 -22.79 -12.41 15.71
C PRO A 181 -22.42 -13.66 16.51
N GLU A 182 -21.45 -14.44 16.04
CA GLU A 182 -20.98 -15.65 16.74
C GLU A 182 -20.19 -15.30 18.01
N MET A 183 -19.38 -14.24 17.97
CA MET A 183 -18.69 -13.72 19.15
C MET A 183 -19.69 -13.23 20.21
N ILE A 184 -20.70 -12.46 19.81
CA ILE A 184 -21.77 -11.98 20.70
C ILE A 184 -22.49 -13.17 21.35
N SER A 185 -22.87 -14.18 20.55
CA SER A 185 -23.51 -15.40 21.06
C SER A 185 -22.68 -16.08 22.14
N ARG A 186 -21.38 -16.26 21.88
CA ARG A 186 -20.47 -16.89 22.85
C ARG A 186 -20.23 -16.02 24.09
N LEU A 187 -20.09 -14.71 23.93
CA LEU A 187 -19.94 -13.77 25.06
C LEU A 187 -21.19 -13.78 25.94
N ASN A 188 -22.40 -13.83 25.36
CA ASN A 188 -23.64 -13.91 26.13
C ASN A 188 -23.68 -15.15 27.02
N THR A 189 -23.25 -16.32 26.52
CA THR A 189 -23.14 -17.53 27.35
C THR A 189 -22.23 -17.31 28.56
N ILE A 190 -21.08 -16.67 28.36
CA ILE A 190 -20.11 -16.38 29.44
C ILE A 190 -20.71 -15.38 30.44
N ILE A 191 -21.36 -14.33 29.95
CA ILE A 191 -22.00 -13.28 30.75
C ILE A 191 -23.12 -13.86 31.62
N GLU A 192 -23.92 -14.77 31.08
CA GLU A 192 -24.99 -15.46 31.82
C GLU A 192 -24.43 -16.39 32.90
N GLU A 193 -23.37 -17.14 32.62
CA GLU A 193 -22.75 -18.05 33.59
C GLU A 193 -22.06 -17.29 34.75
N GLU A 194 -21.36 -16.20 34.45
CA GLU A 194 -20.65 -15.36 35.44
C GLU A 194 -21.57 -14.30 36.09
N ASN A 195 -22.84 -14.20 35.67
CA ASN A 195 -23.80 -13.18 36.12
C ASN A 195 -23.31 -11.73 35.96
N ILE A 196 -22.63 -11.44 34.85
CA ILE A 196 -22.10 -10.10 34.55
C ILE A 196 -23.23 -9.22 34.00
N SER A 197 -23.32 -7.96 34.44
CA SER A 197 -24.28 -7.01 33.88
C SER A 197 -23.63 -6.20 32.76
N VAL A 198 -24.05 -6.39 31.51
CA VAL A 198 -23.48 -5.70 30.33
C VAL A 198 -24.59 -5.11 29.45
N SER A 199 -24.38 -3.92 28.87
CA SER A 199 -25.29 -3.39 27.85
C SER A 199 -25.10 -4.09 26.50
N LYS A 200 -26.17 -4.21 25.69
CA LYS A 200 -26.11 -4.89 24.39
C LYS A 200 -25.13 -4.19 23.44
N GLU A 201 -25.10 -2.87 23.51
CA GLU A 201 -24.23 -2.00 22.74
C GLU A 201 -22.76 -2.23 23.12
N ALA A 202 -22.46 -2.39 24.41
CA ALA A 202 -21.10 -2.67 24.88
C ALA A 202 -20.60 -4.03 24.38
N ILE A 203 -21.44 -5.07 24.38
CA ILE A 203 -21.07 -6.40 23.84
C ILE A 203 -20.75 -6.32 22.35
N LYS A 204 -21.52 -5.54 21.58
CA LYS A 204 -21.25 -5.30 20.16
C LYS A 204 -19.88 -4.62 19.97
N VAL A 205 -19.60 -3.56 20.74
CA VAL A 205 -18.31 -2.84 20.69
C VAL A 205 -17.13 -3.73 21.09
N ILE A 206 -17.29 -4.59 22.12
CA ILE A 206 -16.27 -5.58 22.51
C ILE A 206 -16.00 -6.56 21.35
N SER A 207 -17.06 -7.06 20.72
CA SER A 207 -16.97 -8.04 19.63
C SER A 207 -16.31 -7.45 18.38
N GLU A 208 -16.71 -6.25 17.97
CA GLU A 208 -16.08 -5.52 16.86
C GLU A 208 -14.62 -5.19 17.16
N SER A 209 -14.31 -4.86 18.42
CA SER A 209 -12.96 -4.55 18.87
C SER A 209 -11.99 -5.71 18.83
N ALA A 210 -12.49 -6.94 18.84
CA ALA A 210 -11.69 -8.15 18.86
C ALA A 210 -11.21 -8.61 17.47
N GLU A 211 -11.67 -7.96 16.38
CA GLU A 211 -11.25 -8.23 14.99
C GLU A 211 -11.27 -9.73 14.62
N GLY A 212 -12.26 -10.47 15.14
CA GLY A 212 -12.46 -11.90 14.89
C GLY A 212 -11.68 -12.86 15.80
N GLY A 213 -10.95 -12.33 16.80
CA GLY A 213 -10.25 -13.11 17.82
C GLY A 213 -11.10 -13.33 19.08
N MET A 214 -11.69 -14.51 19.26
CA MET A 214 -12.53 -14.80 20.44
C MET A 214 -11.76 -14.67 21.76
N ARG A 215 -10.47 -15.06 21.78
CA ARG A 215 -9.62 -14.88 22.96
C ARG A 215 -9.52 -13.41 23.37
N ASP A 216 -9.39 -12.52 22.39
CA ASP A 216 -9.21 -11.09 22.62
C ASP A 216 -10.54 -10.46 23.07
N ALA A 217 -11.68 -10.91 22.51
CA ALA A 217 -13.01 -10.53 22.98
C ALA A 217 -13.25 -10.89 24.45
N ILE A 218 -12.94 -12.13 24.86
CA ILE A 218 -13.10 -12.56 26.26
C ILE A 218 -12.12 -11.81 27.17
N SER A 219 -10.88 -11.60 26.73
CA SER A 219 -9.89 -10.86 27.51
C SER A 219 -10.31 -9.40 27.73
N LEU A 220 -10.93 -8.78 26.73
CA LEU A 220 -11.46 -7.43 26.86
C LEU A 220 -12.66 -7.38 27.80
N LEU A 221 -13.58 -8.36 27.74
CA LEU A 221 -14.67 -8.48 28.70
C LEU A 221 -14.15 -8.60 30.15
N ASP A 222 -13.15 -9.46 30.37
CA ASP A 222 -12.47 -9.68 31.66
C ASP A 222 -11.88 -8.37 32.23
N GLN A 223 -11.23 -7.59 31.37
CA GLN A 223 -10.63 -6.31 31.76
C GLN A 223 -11.66 -5.24 32.10
N VAL A 224 -12.75 -5.17 31.32
CA VAL A 224 -13.81 -4.18 31.54
C VAL A 224 -14.64 -4.55 32.78
N GLU A 225 -14.88 -5.83 33.01
CA GLU A 225 -15.53 -6.33 34.24
C GLU A 225 -14.71 -5.99 35.48
N SER A 226 -13.38 -6.16 35.43
CA SER A 226 -12.48 -5.76 36.52
C SER A 226 -12.39 -4.24 36.75
N TYR A 227 -12.84 -3.42 35.79
CA TYR A 227 -12.75 -1.95 35.86
C TYR A 227 -13.96 -1.30 36.54
N THR A 228 -15.15 -1.89 36.44
CA THR A 228 -16.40 -1.30 36.94
C THR A 228 -17.13 -2.21 37.90
N ASP A 229 -17.52 -1.67 39.06
CA ASP A 229 -18.37 -2.38 40.04
C ASP A 229 -19.86 -2.39 39.64
N LYS A 230 -20.18 -1.84 38.46
CA LYS A 230 -21.55 -1.62 37.97
C LYS A 230 -21.75 -2.30 36.61
N LYS A 231 -22.93 -2.08 36.02
CA LYS A 231 -23.23 -2.53 34.66
C LYS A 231 -22.21 -1.96 33.66
N ILE A 232 -21.57 -2.84 32.89
CA ILE A 232 -20.63 -2.49 31.83
C ILE A 232 -21.35 -1.70 30.74
N THR A 233 -20.84 -0.52 30.44
CA THR A 233 -21.32 0.40 29.39
C THR A 233 -20.31 0.53 28.24
N VAL A 234 -20.70 1.21 27.16
CA VAL A 234 -19.84 1.46 26.00
C VAL A 234 -18.64 2.33 26.38
N ASP A 235 -18.84 3.30 27.28
CA ASP A 235 -17.78 4.20 27.75
C ASP A 235 -16.70 3.47 28.55
N ASP A 236 -17.09 2.46 29.33
CA ASP A 236 -16.15 1.61 30.09
C ASP A 236 -15.24 0.82 29.13
N VAL A 237 -15.81 0.29 28.03
CA VAL A 237 -15.05 -0.42 27.00
C VAL A 237 -14.06 0.54 26.32
N HIS A 238 -14.51 1.75 25.99
CA HIS A 238 -13.64 2.78 25.41
C HIS A 238 -12.54 3.22 26.36
N ALA A 239 -12.84 3.38 27.65
CA ALA A 239 -11.87 3.72 28.70
C ALA A 239 -10.73 2.69 28.71
N ILE A 240 -11.05 1.40 28.80
CA ILE A 240 -10.07 0.31 28.86
C ILE A 240 -9.28 0.15 27.55
N LYS A 241 -9.96 0.19 26.40
CA LYS A 241 -9.27 0.04 25.10
C LYS A 241 -8.43 1.27 24.75
N GLY A 242 -8.60 2.38 25.46
CA GLY A 242 -8.00 3.66 25.08
C GLY A 242 -8.56 4.19 23.74
N THR A 243 -9.70 3.67 23.29
CA THR A 243 -10.42 4.20 22.13
C THR A 243 -11.31 5.36 22.55
N VAL A 244 -11.71 6.16 21.58
CA VAL A 244 -12.55 7.34 21.82
C VAL A 244 -13.98 7.02 21.40
N SER A 245 -14.95 7.54 22.15
CA SER A 245 -16.36 7.39 21.82
C SER A 245 -16.65 8.06 20.48
N ASN A 246 -17.65 7.54 19.77
CA ASN A 246 -18.04 8.10 18.48
C ASN A 246 -18.57 9.54 18.62
N GLU A 247 -19.13 9.89 19.78
CA GLU A 247 -19.57 11.25 20.10
C GLU A 247 -18.39 12.23 20.10
N LYS A 248 -17.27 11.88 20.75
CA LYS A 248 -16.07 12.73 20.77
C LYS A 248 -15.40 12.83 19.40
N LEU A 249 -15.42 11.76 18.59
CA LEU A 249 -14.93 11.82 17.21
C LEU A 249 -15.81 12.74 16.34
N LEU A 250 -17.13 12.71 16.57
CA LEU A 250 -18.07 13.57 15.89
C LEU A 250 -17.90 15.04 16.30
N GLU A 251 -17.68 15.34 17.58
CA GLU A 251 -17.34 16.69 18.07
C GLU A 251 -16.09 17.24 17.38
N ILE A 252 -15.02 16.43 17.26
CA ILE A 252 -13.80 16.81 16.54
C ILE A 252 -14.09 17.06 15.07
N ALA A 253 -14.83 16.16 14.41
CA ALA A 253 -15.15 16.28 12.99
C ALA A 253 -16.01 17.52 12.68
N GLU A 254 -16.98 17.84 13.54
CA GLU A 254 -17.79 19.06 13.43
C GLU A 254 -16.93 20.31 13.63
N ALA A 255 -16.03 20.32 14.63
CA ALA A 255 -15.11 21.43 14.85
C ALA A 255 -14.18 21.65 13.64
N ILE A 256 -13.70 20.58 13.01
CA ILE A 256 -12.91 20.64 11.78
C ILE A 256 -13.73 21.23 10.62
N TYR A 257 -14.98 20.79 10.47
CA TYR A 257 -15.87 21.26 9.40
C TYR A 257 -16.23 22.74 9.53
N VAL A 258 -16.53 23.20 10.75
CA VAL A 258 -16.87 24.61 11.07
C VAL A 258 -15.63 25.52 11.12
N ASN A 259 -14.45 24.98 10.83
CA ASN A 259 -13.15 25.67 10.86
C ASN A 259 -12.78 26.23 12.25
N ASN A 260 -13.16 25.54 13.32
CA ASN A 260 -12.84 25.93 14.69
C ASN A 260 -11.65 25.12 15.22
N SER A 261 -10.43 25.58 14.94
CA SER A 261 -9.20 24.93 15.40
C SER A 261 -9.04 24.95 16.93
N VAL A 262 -9.54 26.00 17.59
CA VAL A 262 -9.47 26.12 19.05
C VAL A 262 -10.25 25.01 19.73
N GLU A 263 -11.49 24.75 19.28
CA GLU A 263 -12.29 23.68 19.86
C GLU A 263 -11.74 22.30 19.51
N ALA A 264 -11.27 22.08 18.28
CA ALA A 264 -10.66 20.81 17.88
C ALA A 264 -9.42 20.46 18.72
N ILE A 265 -8.54 21.43 18.98
CA ILE A 265 -7.34 21.24 19.83
C ILE A 265 -7.74 21.03 21.29
N LYS A 266 -8.75 21.76 21.79
CA LYS A 266 -9.24 21.60 23.16
C LYS A 266 -9.80 20.20 23.41
N ILE A 267 -10.57 19.65 22.47
CA ILE A 267 -11.06 18.27 22.57
C ILE A 267 -9.90 17.27 22.51
N LEU A 268 -8.90 17.51 21.65
CA LEU A 268 -7.67 16.70 21.63
C LEU A 268 -6.95 16.71 22.98
N ASP A 269 -6.79 17.88 23.60
CA ASP A 269 -6.16 18.02 24.92
C ASP A 269 -6.93 17.28 26.01
N GLU A 270 -8.27 17.36 25.99
CA GLU A 270 -9.14 16.59 26.88
C GLU A 270 -8.88 15.09 26.72
N LEU A 271 -8.89 14.57 25.49
CA LEU A 271 -8.66 13.15 25.21
C LEU A 271 -7.25 12.68 25.62
N VAL A 272 -6.22 13.48 25.36
CA VAL A 272 -4.85 13.16 25.77
C VAL A 272 -4.72 13.18 27.29
N SER A 273 -5.39 14.11 27.98
CA SER A 273 -5.41 14.15 29.45
C SER A 273 -6.10 12.94 30.08
N MET A 274 -7.06 12.34 29.37
CA MET A 274 -7.70 11.06 29.72
C MET A 274 -6.81 9.84 29.39
N GLY A 275 -5.57 10.04 28.94
CA GLY A 275 -4.61 8.98 28.62
C GLY A 275 -4.80 8.35 27.24
N LYS A 276 -5.57 8.97 26.34
CA LYS A 276 -5.74 8.49 24.95
C LYS A 276 -4.49 8.82 24.12
N GLU A 277 -4.01 7.83 23.37
CA GLU A 277 -2.79 7.96 22.56
C GLU A 277 -3.08 8.62 21.20
N ALA A 278 -2.34 9.68 20.84
CA ALA A 278 -2.51 10.40 19.58
C ALA A 278 -2.48 9.50 18.31
N PRO A 279 -1.59 8.50 18.18
CA PRO A 279 -1.62 7.58 17.03
C PRO A 279 -2.94 6.81 16.89
N ARG A 280 -3.56 6.41 18.01
CA ARG A 280 -4.87 5.73 18.00
C ARG A 280 -5.99 6.69 17.62
N LEU A 281 -5.91 7.94 18.05
CA LEU A 281 -6.89 8.96 17.68
C LEU A 281 -6.89 9.22 16.16
N VAL A 282 -5.70 9.28 15.55
CA VAL A 282 -5.56 9.40 14.09
C VAL A 282 -6.18 8.20 13.38
N GLU A 283 -5.90 6.97 13.83
CA GLU A 283 -6.52 5.77 13.27
C GLU A 283 -8.05 5.80 13.38
N ASN A 284 -8.57 6.21 14.54
CA ASN A 284 -10.01 6.31 14.76
C ASN A 284 -10.66 7.37 13.85
N LEU A 285 -10.02 8.53 13.64
CA LEU A 285 -10.51 9.55 12.71
C LEU A 285 -10.49 9.06 11.25
N ILE A 286 -9.44 8.33 10.84
CA ILE A 286 -9.39 7.72 9.50
C ILE A 286 -10.55 6.72 9.32
N ARG A 287 -10.79 5.84 10.31
CA ARG A 287 -11.92 4.90 10.29
C ARG A 287 -13.26 5.67 10.23
N PHE A 288 -13.44 6.71 11.04
CA PHE A 288 -14.65 7.53 11.07
C PHE A 288 -14.96 8.18 9.70
N TYR A 289 -13.97 8.82 9.07
CA TYR A 289 -14.14 9.43 7.75
C TYR A 289 -14.35 8.38 6.64
N ARG A 290 -13.69 7.23 6.72
CA ARG A 290 -13.96 6.09 5.81
C ARG A 290 -15.39 5.59 5.96
N ASP A 291 -15.87 5.42 7.19
CA ASP A 291 -17.22 4.93 7.45
C ASP A 291 -18.26 5.94 6.94
N MET A 292 -17.96 7.25 7.00
CA MET A 292 -18.75 8.30 6.36
C MET A 292 -18.78 8.18 4.82
N LEU A 293 -17.65 7.92 4.17
CA LEU A 293 -17.61 7.66 2.72
C LEU A 293 -18.43 6.42 2.34
N ILE A 294 -18.36 5.36 3.14
CA ILE A 294 -19.16 4.14 2.92
C ILE A 294 -20.63 4.49 3.04
N TYR A 295 -21.06 5.17 4.11
CA TYR A 295 -22.44 5.59 4.31
C TYR A 295 -22.98 6.44 3.15
N LYS A 296 -22.17 7.36 2.61
CA LYS A 296 -22.58 8.22 1.48
C LYS A 296 -22.66 7.49 0.14
N ASN A 297 -21.76 6.54 -0.12
CA ASN A 297 -21.64 5.89 -1.43
C ASN A 297 -22.36 4.53 -1.50
N THR A 298 -22.73 3.97 -0.36
CA THR A 298 -23.49 2.73 -0.28
C THR A 298 -24.80 2.99 0.44
N ASN A 299 -25.90 2.39 -0.02
CA ASN A 299 -27.13 2.28 0.77
C ASN A 299 -26.91 1.28 1.94
N ALA A 300 -25.85 1.48 2.73
CA ALA A 300 -25.55 0.66 3.89
C ALA A 300 -26.73 0.73 4.86
N ASN A 301 -27.19 -0.44 5.33
CA ASN A 301 -28.31 -0.49 6.24
C ASN A 301 -27.87 0.12 7.59
N LYS A 302 -28.78 0.83 8.26
CA LYS A 302 -28.53 1.48 9.56
C LYS A 302 -28.08 0.52 10.68
N GLU A 303 -28.21 -0.79 10.46
CA GLU A 303 -27.90 -1.86 11.41
C GLU A 303 -26.43 -2.33 11.38
N ASP A 304 -25.71 -2.05 10.28
CA ASP A 304 -24.36 -2.58 10.05
C ASP A 304 -23.32 -1.97 11.01
N GLN A 305 -23.46 -0.68 11.36
CA GLN A 305 -22.63 0.00 12.35
C GLN A 305 -23.47 0.91 13.26
N ILE A 306 -23.12 0.96 14.55
CA ILE A 306 -23.84 1.78 15.55
C ILE A 306 -23.83 3.27 15.14
N ILE A 307 -22.75 3.74 14.51
CA ILE A 307 -22.56 5.13 14.08
C ILE A 307 -23.60 5.56 13.04
N PHE A 308 -24.01 4.65 12.14
CA PHE A 308 -24.96 4.94 11.05
C PHE A 308 -26.38 5.23 11.55
N SER A 309 -26.65 4.99 12.83
CA SER A 309 -27.93 5.32 13.47
C SER A 309 -27.91 6.69 14.17
N ASN A 310 -26.77 7.38 14.26
CA ASN A 310 -26.67 8.69 14.90
C ASN A 310 -27.10 9.81 13.95
N ASN A 311 -28.13 10.58 14.32
CA ASN A 311 -28.65 11.69 13.52
C ASN A 311 -27.62 12.80 13.27
N GLU A 312 -26.74 13.08 14.23
CA GLU A 312 -25.72 14.11 14.08
C GLU A 312 -24.64 13.69 13.07
N PHE A 313 -24.29 12.40 13.05
CA PHE A 313 -23.40 11.82 12.05
C PHE A 313 -24.00 11.92 10.64
N ILE A 314 -25.29 11.59 10.50
CA ILE A 314 -26.01 11.70 9.23
C ILE A 314 -25.99 13.16 8.73
N ASN A 315 -26.37 14.10 9.60
CA ASN A 315 -26.39 15.53 9.26
C ASN A 315 -25.00 16.08 8.87
N LEU A 316 -23.93 15.62 9.50
CA LEU A 316 -22.57 15.99 9.10
C LEU A 316 -22.19 15.35 7.76
N SER A 317 -22.52 14.07 7.55
CA SER A 317 -22.23 13.34 6.31
C SER A 317 -22.89 13.97 5.07
N GLU A 318 -24.07 14.56 5.23
CA GLU A 318 -24.79 15.26 4.16
C GLU A 318 -24.13 16.61 3.80
N ARG A 319 -23.52 17.29 4.79
CA ARG A 319 -22.92 18.62 4.62
C ARG A 319 -21.49 18.61 4.08
N ILE A 320 -20.76 17.52 4.29
CA ILE A 320 -19.36 17.38 3.89
C ILE A 320 -19.24 16.71 2.51
N THR A 321 -18.41 17.23 1.60
CA THR A 321 -18.23 16.63 0.26
C THR A 321 -17.27 15.43 0.30
N ASN A 322 -17.37 14.52 -0.68
CA ASN A 322 -16.47 13.36 -0.74
C ASN A 322 -15.00 13.77 -0.90
N ASN A 323 -14.74 14.82 -1.69
CA ASN A 323 -13.39 15.33 -1.93
C ASN A 323 -12.78 15.94 -0.66
N LEU A 324 -13.58 16.61 0.17
CA LEU A 324 -13.11 17.08 1.47
C LEU A 324 -12.79 15.91 2.43
N ILE A 325 -13.58 14.83 2.40
CA ILE A 325 -13.27 13.63 3.19
C ILE A 325 -11.95 12.99 2.74
N PHE A 326 -11.71 12.86 1.43
CA PHE A 326 -10.45 12.32 0.89
C PHE A 326 -9.25 13.17 1.34
N PHE A 327 -9.39 14.49 1.29
CA PHE A 327 -8.36 15.43 1.78
C PHE A 327 -8.04 15.21 3.27
N TYR A 328 -9.05 15.06 4.12
CA TYR A 328 -8.83 14.78 5.54
C TYR A 328 -8.13 13.43 5.77
N ILE A 329 -8.54 12.38 5.05
CA ILE A 329 -7.91 11.06 5.12
C ILE A 329 -6.43 11.13 4.69
N ASP A 330 -6.11 11.89 3.64
CA ASP A 330 -4.73 12.04 3.17
C ASP A 330 -3.84 12.74 4.19
N ILE A 331 -4.31 13.83 4.81
CA ILE A 331 -3.58 14.50 5.90
C ILE A 331 -3.36 13.54 7.07
N LEU A 332 -4.40 12.81 7.48
CA LEU A 332 -4.31 11.86 8.60
C LEU A 332 -3.36 10.70 8.29
N ASN A 333 -3.36 10.16 7.07
CA ASN A 333 -2.44 9.10 6.64
C ASN A 333 -0.98 9.57 6.62
N GLN A 334 -0.71 10.78 6.11
CA GLN A 334 0.62 11.38 6.17
C GLN A 334 1.07 11.54 7.63
N THR A 335 0.19 12.09 8.47
CA THR A 335 0.45 12.29 9.89
C THR A 335 0.74 10.96 10.60
N GLN A 336 -0.03 9.90 10.31
CA GLN A 336 0.19 8.57 10.88
C GLN A 336 1.58 8.01 10.54
N ASN A 337 2.07 8.26 9.33
CA ASN A 337 3.41 7.83 8.93
C ASN A 337 4.52 8.66 9.57
N ASP A 338 4.32 9.98 9.72
CA ASP A 338 5.26 10.87 10.40
C ASP A 338 5.36 10.54 11.89
N MET A 339 4.25 10.18 12.53
CA MET A 339 4.19 9.75 13.92
C MET A 339 5.05 8.52 14.22
N LYS A 340 5.28 7.62 13.25
CA LYS A 340 6.14 6.43 13.44
C LYS A 340 7.62 6.77 13.62
N ARG A 341 8.03 7.99 13.22
CA ARG A 341 9.45 8.41 13.18
C ARG A 341 9.80 9.44 14.26
N THR A 342 8.85 9.78 15.12
CA THR A 342 8.97 10.86 16.11
C THR A 342 8.58 10.39 17.50
N ASN A 343 9.08 11.10 18.52
CA ASN A 343 8.75 10.85 19.92
C ASN A 343 7.62 11.75 20.43
N ASN A 344 7.17 12.74 19.65
CA ASN A 344 6.11 13.67 20.04
C ASN A 344 4.91 13.55 19.09
N ALA A 345 4.14 12.46 19.22
CA ALA A 345 2.97 12.21 18.38
C ALA A 345 1.86 13.26 18.57
N LYS A 346 1.74 13.86 19.76
CA LYS A 346 0.72 14.88 20.05
C LYS A 346 0.85 16.10 19.13
N LEU A 347 2.07 16.63 18.99
CA LEU A 347 2.35 17.79 18.15
C LEU A 347 1.93 17.56 16.69
N TYR A 348 2.22 16.38 16.14
CA TYR A 348 1.85 16.04 14.76
C TYR A 348 0.34 15.98 14.59
N MET A 349 -0.39 15.51 15.62
CA MET A 349 -1.84 15.54 15.59
C MET A 349 -2.40 16.95 15.65
N GLU A 350 -1.86 17.82 16.52
CA GLU A 350 -2.24 19.24 16.59
C GLU A 350 -2.03 19.94 15.24
N LEU A 351 -0.87 19.72 14.61
CA LEU A 351 -0.58 20.23 13.26
C LEU A 351 -1.53 19.69 12.21
N ALA A 352 -1.90 18.41 12.27
CA ALA A 352 -2.86 17.81 11.36
C ALA A 352 -4.25 18.44 11.52
N LEU A 353 -4.72 18.63 12.76
CA LEU A 353 -6.00 19.31 13.02
C LEU A 353 -5.99 20.75 12.49
N ILE A 354 -4.88 21.48 12.68
CA ILE A 354 -4.73 22.84 12.15
C ILE A 354 -4.78 22.81 10.62
N LYS A 355 -4.04 21.92 9.95
CA LYS A 355 -4.06 21.78 8.48
C LYS A 355 -5.44 21.43 7.95
N MET A 356 -6.15 20.52 8.63
CA MET A 356 -7.51 20.14 8.26
C MET A 356 -8.53 21.25 8.52
N VAL A 357 -8.23 22.23 9.37
CA VAL A 357 -9.06 23.43 9.58
C VAL A 357 -8.67 24.55 8.62
N ASP A 358 -7.40 24.63 8.23
CA ASP A 358 -6.87 25.74 7.45
C ASP A 358 -7.60 25.89 6.11
N HIS A 359 -7.94 27.14 5.81
CA HIS A 359 -9.00 27.51 4.88
C HIS A 359 -8.49 27.64 3.44
N ILE A 360 -7.18 27.75 3.24
CA ILE A 360 -6.53 28.00 1.94
C ILE A 360 -6.51 26.71 1.09
N GLU A 361 -6.12 25.57 1.67
CA GLU A 361 -6.13 24.27 0.96
C GLU A 361 -7.56 23.75 0.72
N LYS A 362 -8.51 24.07 1.62
CA LYS A 362 -9.94 23.75 1.41
C LYS A 362 -10.56 24.51 0.25
N GLN A 363 -10.18 25.77 0.03
CA GLN A 363 -10.79 26.59 -1.02
C GLN A 363 -10.49 26.07 -2.42
N GLU A 364 -9.28 25.56 -2.69
CA GLU A 364 -8.97 24.97 -4.00
C GLU A 364 -9.85 23.75 -4.30
N ILE A 365 -10.07 22.88 -3.30
CA ILE A 365 -10.88 21.67 -3.42
C ILE A 365 -12.37 22.00 -3.54
N VAL A 366 -12.87 22.95 -2.74
CA VAL A 366 -14.27 23.39 -2.81
C VAL A 366 -14.56 24.11 -4.14
N ILE A 367 -13.61 24.88 -4.67
CA ILE A 367 -13.73 25.50 -5.99
C ILE A 367 -13.75 24.42 -7.07
N GLU A 368 -12.93 23.38 -6.96
CA GLU A 368 -12.91 22.26 -7.91
C GLU A 368 -14.23 21.44 -7.88
N ASP A 369 -14.81 21.23 -6.69
CA ASP A 369 -16.13 20.62 -6.51
C ASP A 369 -17.24 21.45 -7.18
N VAL A 370 -17.28 22.75 -6.90
CA VAL A 370 -18.28 23.67 -7.48
C VAL A 370 -18.12 23.76 -9.00
N VAL A 371 -16.88 23.77 -9.51
CA VAL A 371 -16.60 23.76 -10.95
C VAL A 371 -17.02 22.43 -11.58
N SER A 372 -16.84 21.30 -10.90
CA SER A 372 -17.29 19.99 -11.36
C SER A 372 -18.82 19.88 -11.41
N GLU A 373 -19.51 20.35 -10.37
CA GLU A 373 -20.97 20.41 -10.31
C GLU A 373 -21.55 21.34 -11.39
N LEU A 374 -20.99 22.54 -11.55
CA LEU A 374 -21.39 23.48 -12.61
C LEU A 374 -21.11 22.93 -14.01
N ARG A 375 -20.03 22.17 -14.20
CA ARG A 375 -19.75 21.50 -15.49
C ARG A 375 -20.78 20.42 -15.79
N GLN A 376 -21.14 19.60 -14.81
CA GLN A 376 -22.22 18.61 -14.95
C GLN A 376 -23.57 19.28 -15.20
N GLU A 377 -23.87 20.39 -14.53
CA GLU A 377 -25.12 21.12 -14.74
C GLU A 377 -25.17 21.79 -16.12
N ILE A 378 -24.06 22.36 -16.61
CA ILE A 378 -23.93 22.88 -17.98
C ILE A 378 -24.08 21.75 -19.01
N GLU A 379 -23.55 20.57 -18.74
CA GLU A 379 -23.66 19.41 -19.64
C GLU A 379 -25.10 18.86 -19.65
N ASN A 380 -25.77 18.85 -18.51
CA ASN A 380 -27.20 18.52 -18.37
C ASN A 380 -28.12 19.57 -19.03
N LEU A 381 -27.78 20.86 -18.93
CA LEU A 381 -28.51 21.94 -19.61
C LEU A 381 -28.28 21.91 -21.12
N LYS A 382 -27.07 21.60 -21.59
CA LYS A 382 -26.76 21.43 -23.03
C LYS A 382 -27.46 20.21 -23.63
N THR A 383 -27.63 19.14 -22.85
CA THR A 383 -28.39 17.96 -23.29
C THR A 383 -29.90 18.25 -23.29
N ASN A 384 -30.42 18.99 -22.30
CA ASN A 384 -31.82 19.43 -22.28
C ASN A 384 -32.16 20.46 -23.38
N LEU A 385 -31.23 21.36 -23.74
CA LEU A 385 -31.38 22.30 -24.87
C LEU A 385 -31.36 21.61 -26.24
N LYS A 386 -30.82 20.38 -26.33
CA LYS A 386 -30.90 19.56 -27.55
C LYS A 386 -32.21 18.78 -27.65
N SER A 387 -32.94 18.58 -26.54
CA SER A 387 -34.23 17.89 -26.53
C SER A 387 -35.44 18.83 -26.69
N ASP A 388 -35.33 20.11 -26.33
CA ASP A 388 -36.40 21.08 -26.53
C ASP A 388 -36.27 21.81 -27.88
N ASN A 389 -37.11 21.42 -28.83
CA ASN A 389 -37.36 22.15 -30.07
C ASN A 389 -37.96 23.55 -29.78
N ILE A 390 -37.10 24.52 -29.47
CA ILE A 390 -37.51 25.92 -29.42
C ILE A 390 -37.55 26.44 -30.86
N LYS A 391 -38.77 26.65 -31.36
CA LYS A 391 -39.05 27.39 -32.61
C LYS A 391 -38.41 28.77 -32.53
N ILE A 392 -37.32 28.96 -33.28
CA ILE A 392 -36.79 30.29 -33.58
C ILE A 392 -37.81 30.99 -34.49
N LEU A 393 -38.65 31.86 -33.91
CA LEU A 393 -39.39 32.86 -34.67
C LEU A 393 -38.39 33.92 -35.14
N LYS A 394 -38.15 33.96 -36.46
CA LYS A 394 -37.41 35.03 -37.13
C LYS A 394 -38.14 36.36 -36.89
N PRO A 395 -37.45 37.45 -36.48
CA PRO A 395 -37.94 38.78 -36.74
C PRO A 395 -37.61 39.16 -38.19
N GLU A 396 -38.59 39.77 -38.85
CA GLU A 396 -38.48 40.38 -40.18
C GLU A 396 -37.44 41.51 -40.19
N SER A 397 -36.75 41.60 -41.32
CA SER A 397 -35.82 42.68 -41.66
C SER A 397 -36.58 43.99 -41.89
N GLU A 398 -36.14 45.09 -41.26
CA GLU A 398 -36.09 46.39 -41.92
C GLU A 398 -35.22 47.40 -41.13
N THR A 399 -34.49 48.21 -41.89
CA THR A 399 -33.64 49.37 -41.51
C THR A 399 -32.20 49.09 -41.05
N VAL A 400 -31.36 48.76 -42.04
CA VAL A 400 -29.98 49.27 -42.09
C VAL A 400 -30.04 50.58 -42.86
N ASP A 401 -29.71 51.71 -42.23
CA ASP A 401 -29.02 52.84 -42.87
C ASP A 401 -28.78 53.98 -41.86
N SER A 402 -27.58 54.55 -41.91
CA SER A 402 -26.91 55.41 -40.91
C SER A 402 -26.33 54.60 -39.74
N ILE A 403 -25.02 54.43 -39.54
CA ILE A 403 -23.89 55.34 -39.73
C ILE A 403 -22.67 54.47 -40.12
N LYS A 404 -22.45 54.27 -41.42
CA LYS A 404 -21.13 54.02 -42.00
C LYS A 404 -20.83 55.22 -42.87
N GLU A 405 -20.05 56.15 -42.34
CA GLU A 405 -19.10 57.00 -43.08
C GLU A 405 -18.59 58.08 -42.15
N THR A 406 -17.47 57.82 -41.44
CA THR A 406 -16.31 58.72 -41.52
C THR A 406 -15.05 58.02 -41.00
N TYR A 407 -14.09 57.82 -41.92
CA TYR A 407 -12.68 57.41 -41.72
C TYR A 407 -12.46 55.96 -41.22
N THR A 408 -12.23 54.91 -42.02
CA THR A 408 -11.26 54.66 -43.11
C THR A 408 -9.82 55.16 -42.90
N LYS A 409 -8.90 54.21 -43.18
CA LYS A 409 -7.46 54.28 -43.52
C LYS A 409 -6.51 53.93 -42.36
N ILE A 410 -5.62 52.93 -42.41
CA ILE A 410 -4.99 52.12 -43.48
C ILE A 410 -4.46 50.84 -42.79
N ALA A 411 -4.95 49.65 -43.19
CA ALA A 411 -4.24 48.59 -43.94
C ALA A 411 -3.35 47.67 -43.05
N ILE A 412 -3.27 46.36 -43.20
CA ILE A 412 -3.44 45.47 -44.37
C ILE A 412 -4.25 44.21 -44.01
N GLU A 413 -4.89 43.69 -45.05
CA GLU A 413 -5.82 42.57 -45.18
C GLU A 413 -5.26 41.12 -45.01
N PRO A 414 -6.18 40.13 -44.95
CA PRO A 414 -5.97 38.72 -44.61
C PRO A 414 -5.98 37.79 -45.85
N LYS A 415 -5.87 36.46 -45.63
CA LYS A 415 -6.38 35.37 -46.49
C LYS A 415 -6.25 34.04 -45.71
N GLU A 416 -7.32 33.51 -45.14
CA GLU A 416 -8.34 32.62 -45.73
C GLU A 416 -7.90 31.17 -45.93
N GLU A 417 -8.47 30.31 -45.09
CA GLU A 417 -8.74 28.89 -45.29
C GLU A 417 -9.82 28.69 -46.37
N ILE A 418 -9.61 27.71 -47.25
CA ILE A 418 -10.62 26.94 -48.00
C ILE A 418 -9.95 25.56 -48.21
N VAL A 419 -10.53 24.36 -48.08
CA VAL A 419 -11.85 23.83 -48.46
C VAL A 419 -12.14 22.53 -47.68
N ASN A 420 -13.42 22.36 -47.30
CA ASN A 420 -14.26 21.15 -47.13
C ASN A 420 -13.70 19.81 -47.65
N SER A 421 -14.07 18.65 -47.09
CA SER A 421 -15.41 18.07 -47.15
C SER A 421 -15.38 16.64 -46.58
N VAL A 422 -16.44 16.18 -45.91
CA VAL A 422 -17.07 14.86 -46.16
C VAL A 422 -18.52 14.94 -45.63
N GLU A 423 -19.49 14.79 -46.54
CA GLU A 423 -20.89 14.42 -46.25
C GLU A 423 -21.04 12.90 -46.17
N GLU A 424 -22.09 12.48 -45.45
CA GLU A 424 -22.59 11.12 -45.23
C GLU A 424 -22.83 10.30 -46.51
N THR A 425 -22.77 8.96 -46.41
CA THR A 425 -23.95 8.08 -46.69
C THR A 425 -23.68 6.58 -46.46
N VAL A 426 -24.56 6.01 -45.63
CA VAL A 426 -25.23 4.69 -45.54
C VAL A 426 -24.96 3.66 -46.67
N ILE A 427 -24.78 2.38 -46.30
CA ILE A 427 -25.64 1.19 -46.62
C ILE A 427 -24.93 -0.14 -46.29
N GLU A 428 -25.68 -0.97 -45.56
CA GLU A 428 -25.44 -2.36 -45.20
C GLU A 428 -25.19 -3.29 -46.40
N SER A 429 -24.38 -4.34 -46.21
CA SER A 429 -24.82 -5.71 -46.51
C SER A 429 -23.88 -6.78 -45.95
N SER A 430 -24.52 -7.62 -45.15
CA SER A 430 -24.24 -9.00 -44.71
C SER A 430 -23.40 -9.92 -45.61
N ASN A 431 -22.59 -10.77 -44.96
CA ASN A 431 -22.52 -12.26 -45.04
C ASN A 431 -21.08 -12.73 -44.83
N THR A 432 -20.76 -13.31 -43.66
CA THR A 432 -20.70 -14.76 -43.37
C THR A 432 -19.68 -15.55 -44.21
N ILE A 433 -18.71 -16.19 -43.54
CA ILE A 433 -18.57 -17.65 -43.40
C ILE A 433 -17.19 -17.99 -42.82
N ASP A 434 -17.23 -18.98 -41.91
CA ASP A 434 -16.17 -19.73 -41.25
C ASP A 434 -15.02 -20.28 -42.13
N ASP A 435 -13.92 -20.62 -41.44
CA ASP A 435 -13.40 -22.00 -41.27
C ASP A 435 -11.87 -22.20 -41.47
N LYS A 436 -11.28 -22.84 -40.44
CA LYS A 436 -10.20 -23.86 -40.43
C LYS A 436 -8.71 -23.56 -40.72
N LYS A 437 -7.92 -23.77 -39.65
CA LYS A 437 -6.77 -24.70 -39.45
C LYS A 437 -5.99 -25.23 -40.66
N GLU A 438 -4.65 -25.18 -40.58
CA GLU A 438 -3.68 -26.32 -40.39
C GLU A 438 -2.23 -25.79 -40.53
N VAL A 439 -1.36 -25.92 -39.52
CA VAL A 439 -0.28 -26.92 -39.32
C VAL A 439 0.81 -26.94 -40.41
N SER A 440 2.07 -26.64 -40.05
CA SER A 440 3.25 -27.54 -40.19
C SER A 440 4.59 -26.85 -39.85
N GLU A 441 5.34 -27.49 -38.96
CA GLU A 441 6.81 -27.50 -38.83
C GLU A 441 7.42 -28.40 -39.94
N PRO A 442 8.75 -28.43 -40.28
CA PRO A 442 9.82 -28.77 -39.32
C PRO A 442 11.32 -28.38 -39.62
N LYS A 443 12.21 -28.69 -38.64
CA LYS A 443 13.63 -29.20 -38.71
C LYS A 443 14.75 -28.27 -39.28
N GLU A 444 16.05 -28.35 -38.94
CA GLU A 444 16.94 -29.19 -38.09
C GLU A 444 18.32 -28.48 -37.86
N GLU A 445 19.18 -29.12 -37.05
CA GLU A 445 20.54 -28.89 -36.50
C GLU A 445 21.66 -28.34 -37.45
N VAL A 446 22.84 -27.84 -37.01
CA VAL A 446 24.02 -28.56 -36.44
C VAL A 446 25.10 -27.57 -35.88
N GLU A 447 25.93 -28.10 -34.96
CA GLU A 447 27.09 -27.64 -34.17
C GLU A 447 28.36 -27.14 -34.92
N GLU A 448 29.25 -26.37 -34.27
CA GLU A 448 30.66 -26.75 -33.90
C GLU A 448 31.53 -25.58 -33.35
N GLU A 449 32.60 -25.97 -32.64
CA GLU A 449 33.46 -25.25 -31.67
C GLU A 449 34.69 -24.47 -32.21
N SER A 450 35.39 -23.81 -31.26
CA SER A 450 36.85 -23.48 -31.16
C SER A 450 37.27 -22.10 -31.70
N SER A 451 38.28 -21.34 -31.20
CA SER A 451 39.21 -21.39 -30.06
C SER A 451 39.98 -20.04 -29.94
N GLU A 452 40.54 -19.78 -28.74
CA GLU A 452 41.74 -19.01 -28.30
C GLU A 452 42.27 -17.68 -28.94
N LYS A 453 42.30 -16.64 -28.07
CA LYS A 453 43.43 -15.79 -27.54
C LYS A 453 44.35 -14.84 -28.38
N GLU A 454 44.54 -13.64 -27.76
CA GLU A 454 45.75 -12.76 -27.68
C GLU A 454 46.23 -12.07 -28.99
N GLU A 455 46.74 -10.82 -29.09
CA GLU A 455 47.33 -9.83 -28.18
C GLU A 455 47.61 -8.49 -28.94
N ASN A 456 47.93 -7.41 -28.18
CA ASN A 456 48.71 -6.18 -28.53
C ASN A 456 48.02 -5.01 -29.29
N LYS A 457 47.84 -3.82 -28.67
CA LYS A 457 48.81 -2.71 -28.43
C LYS A 457 49.38 -2.17 -29.76
N GLU A 458 49.14 -0.93 -30.18
CA GLU A 458 49.56 0.35 -29.60
C GLU A 458 48.91 1.48 -30.42
N ASN A 459 48.60 2.63 -29.81
CA ASN A 459 48.43 3.88 -30.55
C ASN A 459 48.80 5.06 -29.65
N ASN A 460 49.79 5.85 -30.08
CA ASN A 460 49.93 7.28 -29.84
C ASN A 460 51.07 7.82 -30.70
N LEU A 461 50.77 8.65 -31.72
CA LEU A 461 51.41 9.94 -32.03
C LEU A 461 50.90 10.52 -33.37
N PHE A 462 50.37 11.76 -33.36
CA PHE A 462 50.49 12.89 -34.34
C PHE A 462 50.22 12.58 -35.85
N ASP A 463 49.52 13.37 -36.67
CA ASP A 463 49.31 14.81 -36.73
C ASP A 463 48.11 15.17 -37.64
N LEU A 464 47.50 16.31 -37.29
CA LEU A 464 46.78 17.31 -38.07
C LEU A 464 46.76 17.22 -39.62
N GLU A 465 45.54 17.26 -40.17
CA GLU A 465 45.22 18.14 -41.31
C GLU A 465 43.93 18.93 -41.03
N VAL A 466 44.07 20.25 -41.09
CA VAL A 466 43.00 21.24 -41.08
C VAL A 466 42.36 21.26 -42.45
N ASN A 467 41.02 21.23 -42.53
CA ASN A 467 40.35 21.88 -43.63
C ASN A 467 39.06 22.59 -43.21
N SER A 468 38.91 23.75 -43.84
CA SER A 468 38.08 24.91 -43.55
C SER A 468 36.56 24.71 -43.68
N GLU A 469 35.86 25.39 -42.77
CA GLU A 469 34.61 26.15 -42.95
C GLU A 469 33.51 25.58 -43.88
N LYS A 470 32.45 25.09 -43.26
CA LYS A 470 31.06 25.44 -43.62
C LYS A 470 30.29 25.77 -42.34
N LYS A 471 29.94 27.05 -42.19
CA LYS A 471 28.86 27.49 -41.31
C LYS A 471 27.55 27.01 -41.94
N GLU A 472 26.95 25.97 -41.39
CA GLU A 472 25.52 25.70 -41.57
C GLU A 472 24.80 26.29 -40.37
N GLU A 473 23.93 27.28 -40.64
CA GLU A 473 22.96 27.81 -39.70
C GLU A 473 22.03 26.67 -39.26
N LEU A 474 22.28 26.14 -38.06
CA LEU A 474 21.33 25.28 -37.36
C LEU A 474 20.18 26.16 -36.87
N THR A 475 19.05 26.11 -37.57
CA THR A 475 17.76 26.46 -36.98
C THR A 475 17.54 25.54 -35.78
N GLU A 476 17.76 26.04 -34.56
CA GLU A 476 17.54 25.27 -33.32
C GLU A 476 16.06 24.89 -33.20
N GLU A 477 15.76 23.58 -33.29
CA GLU A 477 14.45 23.04 -32.92
C GLU A 477 14.12 23.43 -31.45
N PRO A 478 12.83 23.65 -31.10
CA PRO A 478 12.44 24.01 -29.75
C PRO A 478 12.90 22.95 -28.73
N TYR A 479 13.56 23.39 -27.66
CA TYR A 479 14.11 22.53 -26.61
C TYR A 479 13.02 21.67 -25.94
N LYS A 480 13.02 20.36 -26.21
CA LYS A 480 12.13 19.40 -25.54
C LYS A 480 12.80 18.79 -24.31
N THR A 481 12.20 18.98 -23.13
CA THR A 481 12.72 18.46 -21.85
C THR A 481 12.76 16.93 -21.82
N TYR A 482 11.79 16.28 -22.44
CA TYR A 482 11.67 14.83 -22.54
C TYR A 482 11.86 14.39 -24.00
N ASP A 483 13.08 14.56 -24.50
CA ASP A 483 13.42 14.11 -25.84
C ASP A 483 13.60 12.58 -25.89
N ILE A 484 12.89 11.93 -26.83
CA ILE A 484 12.96 10.49 -27.07
C ILE A 484 14.34 10.06 -27.56
N ARG A 485 15.09 10.94 -28.24
CA ARG A 485 16.44 10.66 -28.76
C ARG A 485 17.39 10.20 -27.65
N HIS A 486 17.25 10.75 -26.44
CA HIS A 486 18.02 10.33 -25.27
C HIS A 486 17.70 8.89 -24.81
N VAL A 487 16.44 8.46 -24.94
CA VAL A 487 16.01 7.11 -24.58
C VAL A 487 16.53 6.11 -25.61
N GLU A 488 16.45 6.47 -26.89
CA GLU A 488 16.99 5.68 -28.01
C GLU A 488 18.51 5.51 -27.88
N GLU A 489 19.24 6.57 -27.56
CA GLU A 489 20.69 6.53 -27.41
C GLU A 489 21.12 5.59 -26.27
N VAL A 490 20.42 5.64 -25.13
CA VAL A 490 20.72 4.78 -23.97
C VAL A 490 20.37 3.31 -24.24
N LEU A 491 19.28 3.03 -24.96
CA LEU A 491 18.83 1.66 -25.25
C LEU A 491 19.65 1.01 -26.36
N ASN A 492 20.00 1.75 -27.41
CA ASN A 492 20.85 1.24 -28.50
C ASN A 492 22.31 1.02 -28.06
N ASN A 493 22.84 1.87 -27.16
CA ASN A 493 24.21 1.77 -26.64
C ASN A 493 24.27 1.28 -25.19
N GLY A 494 23.32 0.42 -24.78
CA GLY A 494 23.17 0.00 -23.39
C GLY A 494 24.38 -0.77 -22.84
N ASN A 495 24.93 -0.33 -21.71
CA ASN A 495 26.02 -1.01 -21.01
C ASN A 495 25.50 -1.78 -19.79
N ARG A 496 25.40 -3.11 -19.94
CA ARG A 496 24.84 -4.00 -18.90
C ARG A 496 25.75 -4.09 -17.66
N GLU A 497 27.06 -4.04 -17.84
CA GLU A 497 28.02 -4.12 -16.72
C GLU A 497 27.98 -2.85 -15.88
N ALA A 498 28.01 -1.68 -16.52
CA ALA A 498 27.86 -0.39 -15.85
C ALA A 498 26.54 -0.30 -15.07
N LYS A 499 25.43 -0.78 -15.65
CA LYS A 499 24.12 -0.84 -14.97
C LYS A 499 24.16 -1.69 -13.70
N ILE A 500 24.85 -2.83 -13.72
CA ILE A 500 24.95 -3.72 -12.55
C ILE A 500 25.83 -3.08 -11.46
N GLU A 501 26.95 -2.46 -11.84
CA GLU A 501 27.81 -1.79 -10.87
C GLU A 501 27.12 -0.60 -10.21
N MET A 502 26.45 0.24 -11.01
CA MET A 502 25.69 1.39 -10.50
C MET A 502 24.55 0.96 -9.59
N ASN A 503 23.79 -0.09 -9.95
CA ASN A 503 22.72 -0.59 -9.08
C ASN A 503 23.20 -1.13 -7.74
N LYS A 504 24.42 -1.70 -7.66
CA LYS A 504 24.98 -2.17 -6.38
C LYS A 504 25.24 -1.02 -5.39
N LYS A 505 25.65 0.14 -5.90
CA LYS A 505 25.99 1.34 -5.11
C LYS A 505 24.82 2.34 -5.02
N TRP A 506 23.68 2.06 -5.65
CA TRP A 506 22.56 3.01 -5.81
C TRP A 506 21.99 3.52 -4.49
N PHE A 507 21.81 2.64 -3.51
CA PHE A 507 21.27 3.01 -2.19
C PHE A 507 22.33 3.62 -1.26
N ASP A 508 23.62 3.54 -1.61
CA ASP A 508 24.70 4.16 -0.83
C ASP A 508 24.86 5.66 -1.13
N ILE A 509 24.15 6.20 -2.13
CA ILE A 509 24.13 7.64 -2.45
C ILE A 509 23.74 8.45 -1.22
N GLU A 510 22.74 8.02 -0.44
CA GLU A 510 22.31 8.71 0.78
C GLU A 510 23.39 8.79 1.87
N ARG A 511 24.38 7.90 1.83
CA ARG A 511 25.45 7.82 2.86
C ARG A 511 26.63 8.73 2.56
N HIS A 512 26.76 9.21 1.32
CA HIS A 512 27.91 9.95 0.82
C HIS A 512 27.59 11.41 0.47
N VAL A 513 26.40 11.89 0.84
CA VAL A 513 25.90 13.22 0.50
C VAL A 513 25.79 14.10 1.75
N GLU A 514 26.12 15.39 1.62
CA GLU A 514 26.03 16.35 2.72
C GLU A 514 24.59 16.51 3.26
N PRO A 515 24.41 16.86 4.55
CA PRO A 515 23.07 17.03 5.14
C PRO A 515 22.15 18.01 4.40
N SER A 516 22.71 19.04 3.76
CA SER A 516 22.00 20.03 2.94
C SER A 516 21.39 19.43 1.65
N MET A 517 21.98 18.35 1.14
CA MET A 517 21.64 17.72 -0.14
C MET A 517 20.85 16.40 0.04
N MET A 518 20.57 16.00 1.29
CA MET A 518 19.84 14.77 1.63
C MET A 518 18.44 14.68 1.00
N THR A 519 17.76 15.80 0.83
CA THR A 519 16.44 15.84 0.18
C THR A 519 16.50 15.41 -1.29
N TYR A 520 17.58 15.78 -1.99
CA TYR A 520 17.81 15.40 -3.39
C TYR A 520 18.30 13.95 -3.48
N ALA A 521 19.20 13.53 -2.59
CA ALA A 521 19.64 12.13 -2.52
C ALA A 521 18.46 11.16 -2.32
N LYS A 522 17.55 11.46 -1.38
CA LYS A 522 16.30 10.70 -1.18
C LYS A 522 15.39 10.75 -2.40
N SER A 523 15.30 11.91 -3.05
CA SER A 523 14.50 12.02 -4.28
C SER A 523 15.08 11.16 -5.41
N ILE A 524 16.40 10.97 -5.48
CA ILE A 524 17.03 10.06 -6.46
C ILE A 524 16.80 8.59 -6.11
N THR A 525 17.00 8.20 -4.85
CA THR A 525 16.87 6.79 -4.40
C THR A 525 15.44 6.28 -4.37
N THR A 526 14.44 7.18 -4.31
CA THR A 526 13.03 6.80 -4.54
C THR A 526 12.77 6.33 -5.97
N GLY A 527 13.64 6.70 -6.92
CA GLY A 527 13.62 6.22 -8.29
C GLY A 527 14.50 4.98 -8.49
N ARG A 528 14.23 4.22 -9.55
CA ARG A 528 14.98 3.02 -9.92
C ARG A 528 15.83 3.25 -11.17
N LEU A 529 17.11 2.91 -11.11
CA LEU A 529 18.01 2.90 -12.29
C LEU A 529 17.63 1.76 -13.25
N VAL A 530 17.03 2.09 -14.39
CA VAL A 530 16.50 1.10 -15.33
C VAL A 530 17.36 0.89 -16.56
N ALA A 531 18.12 1.88 -17.01
CA ALA A 531 19.06 1.74 -18.11
C ALA A 531 20.19 2.76 -18.04
N THR A 532 21.33 2.43 -18.64
CA THR A 532 22.48 3.34 -18.79
C THR A 532 23.36 2.91 -19.96
N ASN A 533 23.99 3.88 -20.61
CA ASN A 533 25.06 3.70 -21.61
C ASN A 533 26.44 4.13 -21.06
N GLY A 534 26.56 4.41 -19.76
CA GLY A 534 27.80 4.85 -19.09
C GLY A 534 27.90 6.36 -18.88
N ASN A 535 27.39 7.18 -19.81
CA ASN A 535 27.39 8.65 -19.71
C ASN A 535 25.99 9.21 -19.39
N MET A 536 24.95 8.44 -19.67
CA MET A 536 23.57 8.81 -19.42
C MET A 536 22.82 7.69 -18.69
N ILE A 537 21.91 8.09 -17.82
CA ILE A 537 21.12 7.21 -16.96
C ILE A 537 19.63 7.48 -17.15
N ILE A 538 18.84 6.41 -17.20
CA ILE A 538 17.38 6.51 -17.13
C ILE A 538 16.92 6.06 -15.74
N ILE A 539 16.18 6.94 -15.07
CA ILE A 539 15.61 6.71 -13.74
C ILE A 539 14.09 6.64 -13.85
N GLN A 540 13.54 5.52 -13.39
CA GLN A 540 12.09 5.26 -13.37
C GLN A 540 11.49 5.72 -12.04
N TYR A 541 10.39 6.47 -12.10
CA TYR A 541 9.62 6.91 -10.92
C TYR A 541 8.16 6.44 -10.99
N SER A 542 7.54 6.25 -9.82
CA SER A 542 6.15 5.80 -9.70
C SER A 542 5.11 6.85 -10.10
N ASN A 543 5.46 8.15 -10.15
CA ASN A 543 4.54 9.23 -10.48
C ASN A 543 5.22 10.31 -11.35
N ALA A 544 4.51 10.82 -12.36
CA ALA A 544 4.94 11.89 -13.25
C ALA A 544 5.24 13.22 -12.54
N SER A 545 4.60 13.52 -11.41
CA SER A 545 4.90 14.73 -10.62
C SER A 545 6.33 14.76 -10.10
N LEU A 546 6.87 13.60 -9.70
CA LEU A 546 8.27 13.47 -9.29
C LEU A 546 9.21 13.62 -10.48
N CYS A 547 8.86 13.07 -11.64
CA CYS A 547 9.65 13.25 -12.87
C CYS A 547 9.78 14.73 -13.24
N ASN A 548 8.67 15.48 -13.23
CA ASN A 548 8.66 16.91 -13.55
C ASN A 548 9.52 17.73 -12.58
N ARG A 549 9.44 17.42 -11.27
CA ARG A 549 10.28 18.06 -10.25
C ARG A 549 11.76 17.73 -10.43
N MET A 550 12.08 16.47 -10.76
CA MET A 550 13.46 16.05 -11.03
C MET A 550 14.00 16.63 -12.34
N MET A 551 13.16 16.99 -13.30
CA MET A 551 13.57 17.54 -14.59
C MET A 551 13.56 19.08 -14.65
N THR A 552 13.22 19.75 -13.53
CA THR A 552 13.33 21.21 -13.40
C THR A 552 14.80 21.63 -13.50
N PRO A 553 15.16 22.72 -14.23
CA PRO A 553 16.56 23.08 -14.49
C PRO A 553 17.46 23.16 -13.25
N ASP A 554 16.98 23.76 -12.16
CA ASP A 554 17.73 23.91 -10.91
C ASP A 554 18.02 22.55 -10.26
N VAL A 555 17.00 21.70 -10.19
CA VAL A 555 17.09 20.35 -9.60
C VAL A 555 17.97 19.45 -10.47
N LYS A 556 17.79 19.51 -11.79
CA LYS A 556 18.56 18.71 -12.74
C LYS A 556 20.05 19.01 -12.65
N GLY A 557 20.44 20.29 -12.54
CA GLY A 557 21.83 20.69 -12.36
C GLY A 557 22.46 20.14 -11.08
N ILE A 558 21.73 20.22 -9.96
CA ILE A 558 22.18 19.72 -8.65
C ILE A 558 22.33 18.18 -8.68
N VAL A 559 21.34 17.48 -9.23
CA VAL A 559 21.32 16.01 -9.29
C VAL A 559 22.39 15.47 -10.23
N VAL A 560 22.62 16.12 -11.39
CA VAL A 560 23.72 15.76 -12.30
C VAL A 560 25.07 15.89 -11.59
N LYS A 561 25.30 16.98 -10.85
CA LYS A 561 26.53 17.18 -10.09
C LYS A 561 26.71 16.09 -9.02
N LEU A 562 25.66 15.82 -8.25
CA LEU A 562 25.67 14.79 -7.19
C LEU A 562 25.96 13.39 -7.75
N LEU A 563 25.28 13.00 -8.83
CA LEU A 563 25.51 11.70 -9.48
C LEU A 563 26.92 11.62 -10.07
N SER A 564 27.42 12.71 -10.66
CA SER A 564 28.75 12.75 -11.24
C SER A 564 29.85 12.67 -10.18
N ASP A 565 29.67 13.35 -9.04
CA ASP A 565 30.59 13.31 -7.90
C ASP A 565 30.60 11.91 -7.25
N PHE A 566 29.43 11.26 -7.13
CA PHE A 566 29.30 9.93 -6.53
C PHE A 566 29.93 8.82 -7.39
N TYR A 567 29.66 8.82 -8.70
CA TYR A 567 30.17 7.80 -9.62
C TYR A 567 31.53 8.16 -10.25
N LYS A 568 32.05 9.37 -9.97
CA LYS A 568 33.30 9.91 -10.55
C LYS A 568 33.31 9.87 -12.08
N SER A 569 32.15 10.11 -12.69
CA SER A 569 31.96 10.12 -14.14
C SER A 569 31.01 11.26 -14.54
N ASN A 570 31.16 11.81 -15.74
CA ASN A 570 30.25 12.86 -16.21
C ASN A 570 28.92 12.23 -16.60
N LEU A 571 27.92 12.31 -15.72
CA LEU A 571 26.63 11.65 -15.89
C LEU A 571 25.52 12.64 -16.13
N ASN A 572 24.74 12.40 -17.19
CA ASN A 572 23.44 13.02 -17.37
C ASN A 572 22.32 12.02 -17.02
N TYR A 573 21.10 12.51 -16.75
CA TYR A 573 19.97 11.62 -16.52
C TYR A 573 18.66 12.11 -17.13
N LEU A 574 17.77 11.15 -17.30
CA LEU A 574 16.38 11.36 -17.70
C LEU A 574 15.46 10.62 -16.71
N ALA A 575 14.50 11.36 -16.14
CA ALA A 575 13.49 10.81 -15.25
C ALA A 575 12.22 10.47 -16.04
N LEU A 576 11.72 9.24 -15.96
CA LEU A 576 10.51 8.81 -16.66
C LEU A 576 9.52 8.11 -15.73
N PRO A 577 8.20 8.32 -15.91
CA PRO A 577 7.18 7.55 -15.19
C PRO A 577 7.23 6.07 -15.55
N SER A 578 6.84 5.19 -14.63
CA SER A 578 6.85 3.74 -14.86
C SER A 578 6.07 3.31 -16.11
N ALA A 579 4.87 3.87 -16.32
CA ALA A 579 4.03 3.54 -17.47
C ALA A 579 4.71 3.89 -18.81
N VAL A 580 5.36 5.06 -18.87
CA VAL A 580 6.07 5.52 -20.07
C VAL A 580 7.29 4.64 -20.33
N TRP A 581 8.08 4.34 -19.29
CA TRP A 581 9.26 3.49 -19.43
C TRP A 581 8.91 2.08 -19.91
N GLU A 582 7.88 1.46 -19.34
CA GLU A 582 7.45 0.11 -19.72
C GLU A 582 6.98 0.05 -21.17
N GLN A 583 6.18 1.03 -21.60
CA GLN A 583 5.74 1.15 -22.99
C GLN A 583 6.92 1.26 -23.96
N LYS A 584 7.88 2.15 -23.69
CA LYS A 584 9.04 2.37 -24.57
C LYS A 584 10.03 1.20 -24.55
N SER A 585 10.24 0.59 -23.40
CA SER A 585 11.08 -0.61 -23.29
C SER A 585 10.48 -1.79 -24.05
N GLN A 586 9.16 -1.98 -24.01
CA GLN A 586 8.48 -3.04 -24.77
C GLN A 586 8.51 -2.78 -26.28
N GLU A 587 8.30 -1.52 -26.70
CA GLU A 587 8.42 -1.11 -28.11
C GLU A 587 9.84 -1.37 -28.64
N PHE A 588 10.87 -1.02 -27.86
CA PHE A 588 12.27 -1.28 -28.21
C PHE A 588 12.56 -2.78 -28.35
N ILE A 589 12.13 -3.60 -27.39
CA ILE A 589 12.34 -5.05 -27.43
C ILE A 589 11.66 -5.68 -28.66
N LYS A 590 10.47 -5.19 -29.03
CA LYS A 590 9.75 -5.66 -30.21
C LYS A 590 10.52 -5.33 -31.49
N LYS A 591 10.91 -4.06 -31.67
CA LYS A 591 11.69 -3.60 -32.85
C LYS A 591 13.09 -4.22 -32.93
N TRP A 592 13.74 -4.45 -31.78
CA TRP A 592 15.05 -5.10 -31.71
C TRP A 592 15.03 -6.57 -32.11
N LYS A 593 13.92 -7.27 -31.84
CA LYS A 593 13.72 -8.64 -32.31
C LYS A 593 13.46 -8.71 -33.81
N GLU A 594 12.85 -7.67 -34.38
CA GLU A 594 12.51 -7.57 -35.81
C GLU A 594 13.71 -7.14 -36.67
N ASN A 595 14.51 -6.16 -36.23
CA ASN A 595 15.69 -5.65 -36.96
C ASN A 595 16.97 -5.74 -36.10
N LYS A 596 17.69 -6.86 -36.20
CA LYS A 596 18.99 -7.04 -35.54
C LYS A 596 20.09 -6.33 -36.33
N GLY A 597 20.53 -5.16 -35.85
CA GLY A 597 21.76 -4.50 -36.32
C GLY A 597 21.61 -3.06 -36.79
N GLU A 598 20.39 -2.52 -36.88
CA GLU A 598 20.14 -1.10 -37.19
C GLU A 598 19.78 -0.30 -35.94
N TYR A 599 20.02 1.02 -35.98
CA TYR A 599 19.66 1.93 -34.88
C TYR A 599 18.14 2.01 -34.74
N ILE A 600 17.61 1.64 -33.58
CA ILE A 600 16.17 1.55 -33.37
C ILE A 600 15.61 2.91 -32.97
N THR A 601 14.64 3.39 -33.74
CA THR A 601 13.85 4.59 -33.45
C THR A 601 12.51 4.22 -32.79
N LEU A 602 12.11 5.00 -31.78
CA LEU A 602 10.94 4.80 -30.96
C LEU A 602 9.90 5.88 -31.21
N SER A 603 8.64 5.58 -30.90
CA SER A 603 7.58 6.59 -30.95
C SER A 603 7.85 7.73 -29.94
N PRO A 604 7.42 8.99 -30.20
CA PRO A 604 7.59 10.11 -29.28
C PRO A 604 7.00 9.86 -27.88
N ILE A 605 7.55 10.53 -26.86
CA ILE A 605 7.02 10.43 -25.48
C ILE A 605 5.75 11.28 -25.39
N GLU A 606 4.59 10.64 -25.35
CA GLU A 606 3.29 11.30 -25.15
C GLU A 606 2.71 10.87 -23.79
N HIS A 607 2.63 11.82 -22.86
CA HIS A 607 2.01 11.58 -21.56
C HIS A 607 1.42 12.89 -21.03
N SER A 608 0.11 12.93 -20.80
CA SER A 608 -0.65 14.14 -20.42
C SER A 608 -0.14 14.83 -19.14
N ALA A 609 0.51 14.06 -18.25
CA ALA A 609 1.06 14.58 -16.99
C ALA A 609 2.53 15.05 -17.06
N LEU A 610 3.24 14.87 -18.18
CA LEU A 610 4.62 15.38 -18.33
C LEU A 610 4.59 16.80 -18.89
N LYS A 611 5.28 17.72 -18.21
CA LYS A 611 5.31 19.14 -18.59
C LYS A 611 6.61 19.47 -19.29
N GLU A 612 6.55 20.19 -20.42
CA GLU A 612 7.75 20.79 -21.02
C GLU A 612 8.25 21.94 -20.14
N MET A 613 9.55 21.98 -19.89
CA MET A 613 10.21 23.00 -19.08
C MET A 613 10.85 24.06 -19.99
N PRO A 614 10.69 25.35 -19.70
CA PRO A 614 11.33 26.41 -20.48
C PRO A 614 12.86 26.33 -20.37
N LYS A 615 13.57 26.56 -21.49
CA LYS A 615 15.04 26.60 -21.55
C LYS A 615 15.54 27.79 -20.71
N PHE A 616 16.30 27.55 -19.65
CA PHE A 616 17.01 28.62 -18.96
C PHE A 616 18.24 28.97 -19.80
N ASN A 617 18.20 30.09 -20.54
CA ASN A 617 19.40 30.61 -21.20
C ASN A 617 20.40 31.00 -20.11
N LYS A 618 21.50 30.25 -20.05
CA LYS A 618 22.70 30.60 -19.27
C LYS A 618 23.44 31.72 -20.00
N GLU A 619 22.82 32.90 -20.12
CA GLU A 619 23.65 34.09 -20.20
C GLU A 619 24.23 34.29 -18.80
N VAL A 620 25.56 34.30 -18.75
CA VAL A 620 26.34 34.68 -17.58
C VAL A 620 25.93 36.10 -17.21
N SER A 621 24.92 36.24 -16.36
CA SER A 621 24.67 37.50 -15.69
C SER A 621 25.79 37.65 -14.67
N GLU A 622 26.66 38.62 -14.92
CA GLU A 622 27.55 39.15 -13.91
C GLU A 622 26.73 39.51 -12.67
N PHE A 623 26.78 38.65 -11.66
CA PHE A 623 26.19 38.93 -10.35
C PHE A 623 26.91 40.14 -9.76
N THR A 624 26.30 41.31 -9.88
CA THR A 624 26.46 42.39 -8.91
C THR A 624 25.26 42.29 -7.97
N PRO A 625 25.44 41.86 -6.70
CA PRO A 625 24.35 41.82 -5.73
C PRO A 625 23.73 43.22 -5.60
N ASP A 626 22.40 43.32 -5.50
CA ASP A 626 21.70 44.62 -5.38
C ASP A 626 22.23 45.46 -4.21
N SER A 627 22.71 44.80 -3.14
CA SER A 627 23.38 45.44 -2.01
C SER A 627 24.66 46.20 -2.36
N VAL A 628 25.36 45.83 -3.44
CA VAL A 628 26.56 46.53 -3.93
C VAL A 628 26.17 47.76 -4.76
N LYS A 629 25.10 47.68 -5.55
CA LYS A 629 24.53 48.84 -6.24
C LYS A 629 24.00 49.87 -5.24
N ASP A 630 23.34 49.41 -4.18
CA ASP A 630 22.87 50.28 -3.10
C ASP A 630 24.05 50.91 -2.34
N ALA A 631 25.12 50.18 -2.07
CA ALA A 631 26.32 50.73 -1.44
C ALA A 631 27.04 51.77 -2.32
N ILE A 632 27.12 51.54 -3.64
CA ILE A 632 27.72 52.51 -4.58
C ILE A 632 26.85 53.77 -4.69
N ASN A 633 25.52 53.64 -4.68
CA ASN A 633 24.59 54.77 -4.69
C ASN A 633 24.65 55.61 -3.41
N ILE A 634 24.92 54.98 -2.26
CA ILE A 634 24.96 55.68 -0.96
C ILE A 634 26.34 56.30 -0.69
N PHE A 635 27.44 55.61 -1.04
CA PHE A 635 28.80 56.02 -0.63
C PHE A 635 29.70 56.52 -1.77
N GLY A 636 29.24 56.43 -3.02
CA GLY A 636 30.00 56.82 -4.22
C GLY A 636 31.00 55.74 -4.67
N SER A 637 31.24 55.68 -5.99
CA SER A 637 32.05 54.64 -6.64
C SER A 637 33.49 54.56 -6.16
N ASP A 638 34.06 55.67 -5.67
CA ASP A 638 35.47 55.75 -5.29
C ASP A 638 35.75 55.17 -3.89
N ALA A 639 34.70 54.98 -3.07
CA ALA A 639 34.80 54.50 -1.70
C ALA A 639 34.54 52.99 -1.55
N VAL A 640 33.96 52.33 -2.55
CA VAL A 640 33.54 50.92 -2.48
C VAL A 640 34.53 50.02 -3.22
N ARG A 641 35.33 49.22 -2.48
CA ARG A 641 36.23 48.21 -3.07
C ARG A 641 35.66 46.80 -2.88
N ILE A 642 35.32 46.14 -3.98
CA ILE A 642 34.78 44.77 -4.00
C ILE A 642 35.95 43.79 -4.15
N LYS A 643 36.11 42.86 -3.21
CA LYS A 643 37.10 41.77 -3.30
C LYS A 643 36.37 40.47 -3.62
N LYS A 644 36.64 39.86 -4.78
CA LYS A 644 36.12 38.52 -5.11
C LYS A 644 36.81 37.50 -4.21
N GLY A 645 36.04 36.72 -3.46
CA GLY A 645 36.56 35.54 -2.74
C GLY A 645 36.78 34.39 -3.73
N GLU A 646 37.89 33.66 -3.57
CA GLU A 646 38.23 32.45 -4.34
C GLU A 646 37.27 31.29 -4.10
#